data_AF-A0A2S6H254-F1
#
_entry.id   AF-A0A2S6H254-F1
#
_cell.length_a   1.000
_cell.length_b   1.000
_cell.length_c   1.000
_cell.angle_alpha   90.00
_cell.angle_beta   90.00
_cell.angle_gamma   90.00
#
_symmetry.space_group_name_H-M   'P 1'
#
loop_
_entity.id
_entity.type
_entity.pdbx_description
1 polymer ?
#
loop_
_entity_poly.entity_id
_entity_poly.type
_entity_poly.pdbx_seq_one_letter_code
_entity_poly.pdbx_strand_id
1 'polypeptide(L)'
;MQKLYFEAPTSEAFLKVLQPLWGDEAFSVSLIGDNELANELAAAASQQGITIRRSDVMPTVSSKKTQLKKTRLFIITEQKGEELSKQLLSCVDLDNVIVVAPITDWHFSQKPLFLVSIPKAGTHLIYELAKALGYYEGIEVPEFPEGQTWYCVEYTNSHTVARDFFVDTVRRSPFGNRHHSFMYSPALFIYRHPLDILVSEAHYYHKDGKTAFAGWLDGIGFDERIARLLDDNWLVGSLRERIGGFLPWLDFPNVISLSFEELIGAAGGGNDIDQLRLIWSIQLKLQAPGDSSNIASHLFNPDSATFRSGQLGGYKKHLPDHIVSDFLNKNEDILTKLGYPSDGSVGLPMDRMARRKRNIRFSKADYENMPITIESDFLGCNLVRYLKRFFAIPISAGHVALEALPADVLAIIPSAPSLSEIKATLLIGNIDLSVRRHALDKLAQSIKGLVPIQAVDQYWIGVNTPHLLQEGYFGYNLIAYAGRVWAIEVTAGPLDFANADVVQDWLANGSLLRAATVDGACAAVDRLLDRRAFEAGLSKLGTTFDERLISLTSRLENGLEEAAYRNDERLNTMEARLEQRQESIAQRLSLIAPESDGGTRLLQEDYHGYNLIAYAGRVWAVEMTAGSLDFANADVVEDWLANGSLLQAVTVDGACAAVDRLLDRRAFEAGLSKLGTTFDGRLISLTSRLENGLEEAAYRNDERLNTMETRLEQRQESIAQRLSLIAPESDGGTRLLQEDYYGYNLIAYAGRVWAVEMTAGSLDFANAEDWLTNGSLLQAATVDGACAAVDRLLDRRAFEAGLSTMETRLEQRQESIAQRLSLIAPESDGGTRLLQEDYHGYNLIAYAGRVWAVEMTAGSLDFANADVVEDWLANGNLLQAATVDGACAAVDRQLDRRAFEAGLSTIAQRLSLIAPESDGGTRLLQEDYHGYNLIAYAGRVWAVEMTAGSLDFANADVVEDWLANGSLLQAATVDGACVAVDRLLDRRAFEAGLSTMETRLEQRQESIAQRLSLIAPEFDGGTRLLQEDYHGYNLIAYAGRVWAVEMTAGSLDFANADVVEDWLANGSLLQAATVDGACAAVDRLLDRRAFEAGLSTIAQRLSLIAPESDGGTRLLQEDYHGYNLIAYAGRVWAVEMTVGSLDFANADVVEDWLANGSLLQAATVDGACVAVDRLLGRRAFEAGLSKLGTAIDEKLTSLASRLESSLEEAARRSDERFVVLERPRWRQWLGRKKNNGKV
;
A
#
# COMPACT_ATOMS: atom_id res chain seq x y z
N MET A 1 -5.86 -29.07 -26.56
CA MET A 1 -4.39 -28.94 -26.38
C MET A 1 -3.86 -27.87 -27.32
N GLN A 2 -3.19 -26.83 -26.81
CA GLN A 2 -2.56 -25.78 -27.62
C GLN A 2 -1.13 -25.61 -27.11
N LYS A 3 -0.15 -25.97 -27.94
CA LYS A 3 1.29 -25.93 -27.59
C LYS A 3 2.06 -25.15 -28.63
N LEU A 4 2.99 -24.31 -28.17
CA LEU A 4 3.85 -23.49 -29.01
C LEU A 4 5.32 -23.72 -28.64
N TYR A 5 6.14 -23.98 -29.65
CA TYR A 5 7.57 -24.18 -29.54
C TYR A 5 8.29 -23.16 -30.43
N PHE A 6 9.41 -22.64 -29.92
CA PHE A 6 10.30 -21.76 -30.65
C PHE A 6 11.72 -22.32 -30.66
N GLU A 7 12.33 -22.41 -31.83
CA GLU A 7 13.68 -22.97 -32.00
C GLU A 7 14.56 -22.04 -32.84
N ALA A 8 15.88 -22.21 -32.76
CA ALA A 8 16.78 -21.51 -33.68
C ALA A 8 16.39 -21.82 -35.14
N PRO A 9 16.53 -20.87 -36.09
CA PRO A 9 16.11 -21.03 -37.49
C PRO A 9 17.06 -21.96 -38.30
N THR A 10 17.37 -23.13 -37.74
CA THR A 10 18.21 -24.17 -38.34
C THR A 10 17.44 -25.49 -38.37
N SER A 11 17.69 -26.31 -39.39
CA SER A 11 17.02 -27.61 -39.51
C SER A 11 17.33 -28.52 -38.33
N GLU A 12 18.56 -28.52 -37.83
CA GLU A 12 18.97 -29.32 -36.65
C GLU A 12 18.12 -29.01 -35.40
N ALA A 13 17.94 -27.73 -35.06
CA ALA A 13 17.17 -27.33 -33.89
C ALA A 13 15.69 -27.73 -34.01
N PHE A 14 15.08 -27.49 -35.17
CA PHE A 14 13.71 -27.91 -35.45
C PHE A 14 13.56 -29.44 -35.37
N LEU A 15 14.49 -30.20 -35.95
CA LEU A 15 14.45 -31.66 -35.94
C LEU A 15 14.52 -32.23 -34.53
N LYS A 16 15.23 -31.59 -33.60
CA LYS A 16 15.28 -32.01 -32.19
C LYS A 16 13.89 -32.00 -31.53
N VAL A 17 13.05 -31.02 -31.86
CA VAL A 17 11.66 -30.91 -31.35
C VAL A 17 10.70 -31.79 -32.15
N LEU A 18 10.90 -31.91 -33.46
CA LEU A 18 10.02 -32.66 -34.35
C LEU A 18 10.22 -34.19 -34.26
N GLN A 19 11.46 -34.65 -34.02
CA GLN A 19 11.89 -35.99 -33.61
C GLN A 19 10.79 -36.79 -32.87
N PRO A 20 10.50 -36.41 -31.62
CA PRO A 20 9.52 -37.09 -30.79
C PRO A 20 8.08 -37.00 -31.29
N LEU A 21 7.73 -35.94 -32.04
CA LEU A 21 6.36 -35.69 -32.52
C LEU A 21 6.02 -36.50 -33.77
N TRP A 22 7.03 -36.91 -34.55
CA TRP A 22 6.84 -37.64 -35.80
C TRP A 22 6.43 -39.10 -35.64
N GLY A 23 6.74 -39.73 -34.50
CA GLY A 23 6.38 -41.12 -34.22
C GLY A 23 4.90 -41.34 -33.89
N ASP A 24 4.10 -40.28 -33.76
CA ASP A 24 2.69 -40.36 -33.39
C ASP A 24 1.80 -40.16 -34.64
N GLU A 25 1.17 -41.26 -35.09
CA GLU A 25 0.24 -41.24 -36.22
C GLU A 25 -0.98 -40.33 -35.98
N ALA A 26 -1.17 -39.81 -34.76
CA ALA A 26 -2.24 -38.89 -34.38
C ALA A 26 -2.06 -37.45 -34.87
N PHE A 27 -0.99 -37.10 -35.60
CA PHE A 27 -0.81 -35.73 -36.14
C PHE A 27 -1.11 -35.59 -37.64
N SER A 28 -1.72 -34.46 -38.03
CA SER A 28 -1.65 -33.97 -39.42
C SER A 28 -0.59 -32.87 -39.49
N VAL A 29 0.49 -33.11 -40.25
CA VAL A 29 1.65 -32.19 -40.32
C VAL A 29 1.52 -31.26 -41.53
N SER A 30 1.62 -29.95 -41.29
CA SER A 30 1.66 -28.93 -42.34
C SER A 30 2.91 -28.06 -42.19
N LEU A 31 3.65 -27.89 -43.27
CA LEU A 31 4.82 -27.02 -43.34
C LEU A 31 4.45 -25.74 -44.09
N ILE A 32 4.72 -24.60 -43.43
CA ILE A 32 4.33 -23.27 -43.87
C ILE A 32 5.59 -22.46 -44.17
N GLY A 33 5.76 -22.11 -45.45
CA GLY A 33 6.86 -21.31 -45.96
C GLY A 33 7.61 -21.91 -47.17
N ASP A 34 8.31 -21.02 -47.89
CA ASP A 34 9.08 -21.35 -49.10
C ASP A 34 10.56 -20.91 -49.06
N ASN A 35 11.18 -21.00 -47.88
CA ASN A 35 12.60 -20.66 -47.71
C ASN A 35 13.49 -21.91 -47.60
N GLU A 36 14.80 -21.69 -47.48
CA GLU A 36 15.81 -22.74 -47.36
C GLU A 36 15.52 -23.70 -46.20
N LEU A 37 15.18 -23.17 -45.02
CA LEU A 37 14.80 -23.96 -43.86
C LEU A 37 13.59 -24.87 -44.14
N ALA A 38 12.57 -24.38 -44.85
CA ALA A 38 11.43 -25.20 -45.26
C ALA A 38 11.84 -26.35 -46.20
N ASN A 39 12.74 -26.08 -47.16
CA ASN A 39 13.25 -27.10 -48.06
C ASN A 39 14.05 -28.19 -47.33
N GLU A 40 14.91 -27.79 -46.39
CA GLU A 40 15.68 -28.72 -45.54
C GLU A 40 14.78 -29.61 -44.68
N LEU A 41 13.78 -29.01 -44.01
CA LEU A 41 12.85 -29.76 -43.17
C LEU A 41 11.97 -30.71 -43.99
N ALA A 42 11.52 -30.30 -45.17
CA ALA A 42 10.79 -31.17 -46.09
C ALA A 42 11.65 -32.37 -46.56
N ALA A 43 12.92 -32.13 -46.88
CA ALA A 43 13.85 -33.19 -47.26
C ALA A 43 14.11 -34.17 -46.11
N ALA A 44 14.35 -33.66 -44.89
CA ALA A 44 14.58 -34.47 -43.70
C ALA A 44 13.34 -35.34 -43.35
N ALA A 45 12.14 -34.77 -43.43
CA ALA A 45 10.91 -35.52 -43.23
C ALA A 45 10.69 -36.61 -44.28
N SER A 46 11.00 -36.31 -45.56
CA SER A 46 10.93 -37.29 -46.64
C SER A 46 11.90 -38.45 -46.42
N GLN A 47 13.10 -38.20 -45.90
CA GLN A 47 14.07 -39.24 -45.58
C GLN A 47 13.59 -40.17 -44.45
N GLN A 48 12.74 -39.66 -43.55
CA GLN A 48 12.13 -40.44 -42.48
C GLN A 48 10.76 -41.04 -42.84
N GLY A 49 10.33 -40.93 -44.10
CA GLY A 49 9.05 -41.48 -44.57
C GLY A 49 7.82 -40.71 -44.08
N ILE A 50 7.98 -39.47 -43.63
CA ILE A 50 6.89 -38.66 -43.07
C ILE A 50 6.26 -37.82 -44.17
N THR A 51 4.94 -37.91 -44.32
CA THR A 51 4.20 -37.11 -45.29
C THR A 51 3.88 -35.73 -44.70
N ILE A 52 4.54 -34.69 -45.20
CA ILE A 52 4.27 -33.29 -44.84
C ILE A 52 3.49 -32.61 -45.95
N ARG A 53 2.41 -31.90 -45.60
CA ARG A 53 1.68 -31.06 -46.56
C ARG A 53 2.30 -29.66 -46.56
N ARG A 54 2.94 -29.28 -47.67
CA ARG A 54 3.47 -27.93 -47.86
C ARG A 54 2.34 -26.96 -48.25
N SER A 55 2.36 -25.75 -47.70
CA SER A 55 1.43 -24.67 -48.03
C SER A 55 2.10 -23.32 -47.82
N ASP A 56 1.84 -22.35 -48.70
CA ASP A 56 2.35 -20.98 -48.53
C ASP A 56 1.45 -20.16 -47.60
N VAL A 57 0.21 -20.63 -47.39
CA VAL A 57 -0.81 -19.93 -46.60
C VAL A 57 -1.27 -20.81 -45.46
N MET A 58 -1.47 -20.19 -44.31
CA MET A 58 -2.09 -20.85 -43.17
C MET A 58 -3.54 -21.25 -43.50
N PRO A 59 -3.94 -22.49 -43.23
CA PRO A 59 -5.28 -22.95 -43.55
C PRO A 59 -6.32 -22.18 -42.74
N THR A 60 -7.16 -21.41 -43.43
CA THR A 60 -8.31 -20.73 -42.83
C THR A 60 -9.25 -21.75 -42.22
N VAL A 61 -9.74 -21.46 -41.00
CA VAL A 61 -10.77 -22.26 -40.35
C VAL A 61 -12.00 -22.29 -41.25
N SER A 62 -12.25 -23.43 -41.90
CA SER A 62 -13.50 -23.64 -42.63
C SER A 62 -14.65 -23.55 -41.64
N SER A 63 -15.70 -22.79 -41.97
CA SER A 63 -16.88 -22.58 -41.14
C SER A 63 -17.62 -23.87 -40.76
N LYS A 64 -17.30 -25.01 -41.40
CA LYS A 64 -17.77 -26.33 -40.99
C LYS A 64 -16.94 -26.82 -39.80
N LYS A 65 -17.47 -26.59 -38.59
CA LYS A 65 -17.03 -27.17 -37.29
C LYS A 65 -17.12 -28.71 -37.26
N THR A 66 -16.57 -29.40 -38.25
CA THR A 66 -16.34 -30.85 -38.10
C THR A 66 -15.20 -30.98 -37.11
N GLN A 67 -15.50 -31.37 -35.87
CA GLN A 67 -14.50 -31.65 -34.83
C GLN A 67 -13.45 -32.61 -35.41
N LEU A 68 -12.30 -32.07 -35.79
CA LEU A 68 -11.16 -32.88 -36.18
C LEU A 68 -10.67 -33.55 -34.92
N LYS A 69 -10.87 -34.87 -34.81
CA LYS A 69 -10.31 -35.68 -33.73
C LYS A 69 -8.77 -35.70 -33.74
N LYS A 70 -8.15 -35.30 -34.86
CA LYS A 70 -6.70 -35.35 -35.08
C LYS A 70 -6.04 -34.03 -34.71
N THR A 71 -4.97 -34.09 -33.92
CA THR A 71 -4.17 -32.91 -33.54
C THR A 71 -3.39 -32.40 -34.77
N ARG A 72 -3.33 -31.09 -34.95
CA ARG A 72 -2.65 -30.47 -36.11
C ARG A 72 -1.27 -29.97 -35.69
N LEU A 73 -0.23 -30.37 -36.41
CA LEU A 73 1.13 -29.87 -36.23
C LEU A 73 1.45 -28.89 -37.36
N PHE A 74 1.69 -27.62 -37.02
CA PHE A 74 2.19 -26.62 -37.95
C PHE A 74 3.68 -26.39 -37.72
N ILE A 75 4.44 -26.44 -38.80
CA ILE A 75 5.85 -26.08 -38.83
C ILE A 75 5.92 -24.78 -39.63
N ILE A 76 6.24 -23.67 -38.98
CA ILE A 76 6.35 -22.36 -39.61
C ILE A 76 7.83 -22.02 -39.73
N THR A 77 8.24 -21.45 -40.86
CA THR A 77 9.65 -21.14 -41.16
C THR A 77 9.94 -19.67 -41.40
N GLU A 78 8.95 -18.78 -41.27
CA GLU A 78 9.11 -17.33 -41.41
C GLU A 78 10.04 -16.75 -40.33
N GLN A 79 11.09 -16.02 -40.74
CA GLN A 79 12.14 -15.52 -39.85
C GLN A 79 11.96 -14.03 -39.48
N LYS A 80 11.06 -13.30 -40.15
CA LYS A 80 10.74 -11.91 -39.81
C LYS A 80 9.67 -11.86 -38.73
N GLY A 81 9.94 -11.22 -37.60
CA GLY A 81 9.02 -11.20 -36.45
C GLY A 81 7.61 -10.68 -36.77
N GLU A 82 7.50 -9.61 -37.56
CA GLU A 82 6.19 -9.06 -37.96
C GLU A 82 5.36 -10.04 -38.82
N GLU A 83 5.99 -10.69 -39.81
CA GLU A 83 5.31 -11.64 -40.70
C GLU A 83 4.99 -12.95 -39.96
N LEU A 84 5.89 -13.42 -39.11
CA LEU A 84 5.64 -14.57 -38.25
C LEU A 84 4.45 -14.32 -37.33
N SER A 85 4.34 -13.12 -36.72
CA SER A 85 3.20 -12.76 -35.87
C SER A 85 1.87 -12.85 -36.62
N LYS A 86 1.81 -12.39 -37.88
CA LYS A 86 0.60 -12.53 -38.72
C LYS A 86 0.24 -13.99 -39.00
N GLN A 87 1.24 -14.83 -39.27
CA GLN A 87 1.03 -16.26 -39.49
C GLN A 87 0.58 -16.97 -38.22
N LEU A 88 1.21 -16.69 -37.07
CA LEU A 88 0.84 -17.22 -35.76
C LEU A 88 -0.59 -16.82 -35.38
N LEU A 89 -1.00 -15.57 -35.60
CA LEU A 89 -2.36 -15.12 -35.27
C LEU A 89 -3.45 -15.78 -36.11
N SER A 90 -3.12 -16.39 -37.25
CA SER A 90 -4.08 -17.25 -37.97
C SER A 90 -4.43 -18.54 -37.20
N CYS A 91 -3.63 -18.92 -36.20
CA CYS A 91 -3.88 -20.05 -35.31
C CYS A 91 -4.81 -19.72 -34.13
N VAL A 92 -5.23 -18.46 -33.95
CA VAL A 92 -5.93 -18.02 -32.73
C VAL A 92 -7.26 -18.76 -32.49
N ASP A 93 -7.96 -19.13 -33.57
CA ASP A 93 -9.22 -19.88 -33.52
C ASP A 93 -9.02 -21.40 -33.65
N LEU A 94 -7.78 -21.89 -33.69
CA LEU A 94 -7.49 -23.31 -33.80
C LEU A 94 -7.43 -23.99 -32.43
N ASP A 95 -8.24 -25.03 -32.29
CA ASP A 95 -8.18 -25.96 -31.16
C ASP A 95 -7.31 -27.18 -31.55
N ASN A 96 -6.73 -27.87 -30.56
CA ASN A 96 -5.91 -29.09 -30.76
C ASN A 96 -4.79 -28.88 -31.78
N VAL A 97 -3.94 -27.91 -31.49
CA VAL A 97 -2.85 -27.47 -32.38
C VAL A 97 -1.51 -27.47 -31.64
N ILE A 98 -0.47 -27.92 -32.34
CA ILE A 98 0.93 -27.75 -31.97
C ILE A 98 1.56 -26.88 -33.05
N VAL A 99 2.28 -25.84 -32.65
CA VAL A 99 3.02 -24.97 -33.57
C VAL A 99 4.49 -25.01 -33.19
N VAL A 100 5.35 -25.21 -34.19
CA VAL A 100 6.81 -25.07 -34.09
C VAL A 100 7.22 -23.94 -35.04
N ALA A 101 7.86 -22.91 -34.51
CA ALA A 101 8.23 -21.69 -35.23
C ALA A 101 9.68 -21.26 -34.88
N PRO A 102 10.33 -20.40 -35.66
CA PRO A 102 11.69 -19.96 -35.35
C PRO A 102 11.69 -18.82 -34.33
N ILE A 103 12.77 -18.70 -33.56
CA ILE A 103 13.07 -17.51 -32.74
C ILE A 103 13.36 -16.33 -33.68
N THR A 104 12.64 -15.23 -33.53
CA THR A 104 12.79 -13.99 -34.31
C THR A 104 13.14 -12.79 -33.40
N ASP A 105 13.32 -11.61 -33.99
CA ASP A 105 13.51 -10.34 -33.28
C ASP A 105 12.28 -9.91 -32.45
N TRP A 106 11.11 -10.52 -32.68
CA TRP A 106 9.88 -10.33 -31.91
C TRP A 106 9.64 -11.41 -30.85
N HIS A 107 10.52 -12.41 -30.77
CA HIS A 107 10.43 -13.46 -29.75
C HIS A 107 10.47 -12.85 -28.34
N PHE A 108 9.73 -13.45 -27.40
CA PHE A 108 9.61 -12.92 -26.04
C PHE A 108 10.96 -12.73 -25.34
N SER A 109 11.96 -13.57 -25.66
CA SER A 109 13.31 -13.43 -25.11
C SER A 109 14.14 -12.27 -25.67
N GLN A 110 13.68 -11.63 -26.75
CA GLN A 110 14.35 -10.50 -27.40
C GLN A 110 13.69 -9.15 -27.05
N LYS A 111 12.54 -9.16 -26.37
CA LYS A 111 11.78 -7.96 -26.06
C LYS A 111 11.39 -7.90 -24.58
N PRO A 112 11.52 -6.73 -23.94
CA PRO A 112 10.96 -6.54 -22.61
C PRO A 112 9.42 -6.56 -22.71
N LEU A 113 8.74 -6.81 -21.59
CA LEU A 113 7.29 -6.76 -21.51
C LEU A 113 6.85 -5.68 -20.52
N PHE A 114 5.95 -4.80 -20.93
CA PHE A 114 5.39 -3.80 -20.02
C PHE A 114 4.05 -4.26 -19.44
N LEU A 115 3.84 -4.08 -18.14
CA LEU A 115 2.59 -4.43 -17.47
C LEU A 115 1.85 -3.17 -17.03
N VAL A 116 0.59 -3.07 -17.44
CA VAL A 116 -0.32 -1.98 -17.09
C VAL A 116 -1.62 -2.58 -16.55
N SER A 117 -2.13 -2.03 -15.46
CA SER A 117 -3.34 -2.52 -14.78
C SER A 117 -4.11 -1.36 -14.20
N ILE A 118 -5.43 -1.33 -14.41
CA ILE A 118 -6.28 -0.46 -13.59
C ILE A 118 -6.17 -0.93 -12.13
N PRO A 119 -6.03 -0.03 -11.13
CA PRO A 119 -6.09 -0.42 -9.72
C PRO A 119 -7.21 -1.42 -9.45
N LYS A 120 -6.87 -2.51 -8.76
CA LYS A 120 -7.80 -3.59 -8.37
C LYS A 120 -8.47 -4.35 -9.53
N ALA A 121 -8.03 -4.18 -10.78
CA ALA A 121 -8.51 -4.97 -11.93
C ALA A 121 -7.90 -6.37 -12.04
N GLY A 122 -7.02 -6.77 -11.11
CA GLY A 122 -6.36 -8.08 -11.13
C GLY A 122 -4.87 -8.03 -11.45
N THR A 123 -4.17 -7.00 -10.97
CA THR A 123 -2.70 -6.84 -11.14
C THR A 123 -1.90 -8.09 -10.80
N HIS A 124 -2.28 -8.80 -9.74
CA HIS A 124 -1.61 -10.06 -9.40
C HIS A 124 -1.74 -11.12 -10.52
N LEU A 125 -2.90 -11.24 -11.17
CA LEU A 125 -3.08 -12.23 -12.24
C LEU A 125 -2.18 -11.96 -13.44
N ILE A 126 -1.98 -10.69 -13.80
CA ILE A 126 -1.10 -10.34 -14.92
C ILE A 126 0.38 -10.55 -14.55
N TYR A 127 0.75 -10.43 -13.27
CA TYR A 127 2.09 -10.79 -12.79
C TYR A 127 2.32 -12.31 -12.85
N GLU A 128 1.38 -13.11 -12.37
CA GLU A 128 1.44 -14.57 -12.48
C GLU A 128 1.42 -15.03 -13.95
N LEU A 129 0.67 -14.35 -14.81
CA LEU A 129 0.69 -14.61 -16.25
C LEU A 129 2.07 -14.35 -16.85
N ALA A 130 2.70 -13.21 -16.55
CA ALA A 130 4.04 -12.90 -17.04
C ALA A 130 5.05 -13.97 -16.57
N LYS A 131 5.01 -14.35 -15.29
CA LYS A 131 5.86 -15.41 -14.72
C LYS A 131 5.61 -16.77 -15.39
N ALA A 132 4.36 -17.17 -15.55
CA ALA A 132 3.99 -18.43 -16.20
C ALA A 132 4.34 -18.48 -17.70
N LEU A 133 4.39 -17.32 -18.37
CA LEU A 133 4.91 -17.18 -19.74
C LEU A 133 6.45 -17.26 -19.82
N GLY A 134 7.15 -17.25 -18.68
CA GLY A 134 8.60 -17.36 -18.59
C GLY A 134 9.35 -16.03 -18.53
N TYR A 135 8.67 -14.92 -18.22
CA TYR A 135 9.33 -13.63 -18.00
C TYR A 135 9.91 -13.51 -16.58
N TYR A 136 11.10 -12.91 -16.46
CA TYR A 136 11.70 -12.50 -15.20
C TYR A 136 11.11 -11.19 -14.69
N GLU A 137 11.14 -11.00 -13.38
CA GLU A 137 10.63 -9.81 -12.71
C GLU A 137 11.70 -8.71 -12.68
N GLY A 138 11.50 -7.65 -13.45
CA GLY A 138 12.34 -6.45 -13.44
C GLY A 138 11.75 -5.31 -12.61
N ILE A 139 10.42 -5.20 -12.58
CA ILE A 139 9.61 -4.17 -11.88
C ILE A 139 9.90 -2.75 -12.38
N GLU A 140 11.10 -2.22 -12.13
CA GLU A 140 11.54 -0.90 -12.56
C GLU A 140 12.33 -0.99 -13.88
N VAL A 141 12.00 -0.11 -14.82
CA VAL A 141 12.61 -0.08 -16.15
C VAL A 141 14.04 0.45 -16.05
N PRO A 142 15.07 -0.36 -16.34
CA PRO A 142 16.40 0.17 -16.48
C PRO A 142 16.50 0.96 -17.79
N GLU A 143 17.56 1.74 -17.93
CA GLU A 143 17.80 2.56 -19.12
C GLU A 143 17.85 1.76 -20.44
N PHE A 144 18.31 0.50 -20.35
CA PHE A 144 18.28 -0.47 -21.44
C PHE A 144 17.58 -1.76 -20.96
N PRO A 145 16.25 -1.85 -21.12
CA PRO A 145 15.47 -3.02 -20.72
C PRO A 145 15.91 -4.30 -21.41
N GLU A 146 15.90 -5.39 -20.65
CA GLU A 146 16.31 -6.70 -21.12
C GLU A 146 15.13 -7.46 -21.72
N GLY A 147 15.41 -8.25 -22.77
CA GLY A 147 14.46 -9.23 -23.27
C GLY A 147 14.13 -10.27 -22.22
N GLN A 148 12.97 -10.91 -22.31
CA GLN A 148 12.49 -11.87 -21.31
C GLN A 148 12.25 -11.29 -19.91
N THR A 149 12.29 -9.98 -19.71
CA THR A 149 12.01 -9.36 -18.41
C THR A 149 10.78 -8.47 -18.51
N TRP A 150 9.93 -8.50 -17.49
CA TRP A 150 8.77 -7.62 -17.42
C TRP A 150 9.01 -6.43 -16.47
N TYR A 151 8.44 -5.29 -16.83
CA TYR A 151 8.58 -4.02 -16.13
C TYR A 151 7.24 -3.29 -16.00
N CYS A 152 7.13 -2.40 -15.03
CA CYS A 152 6.10 -1.36 -15.00
C CYS A 152 6.43 -0.29 -16.03
N VAL A 153 5.46 0.47 -16.51
CA VAL A 153 5.73 1.53 -17.50
C VAL A 153 6.48 2.70 -16.85
N GLU A 154 6.14 3.03 -15.60
CA GLU A 154 6.79 4.09 -14.83
C GLU A 154 7.16 3.57 -13.44
N TYR A 155 8.43 3.78 -13.07
CA TYR A 155 8.98 3.38 -11.78
C TYR A 155 8.61 1.93 -11.45
N THR A 156 8.07 1.68 -10.25
CA THR A 156 7.59 0.37 -9.80
C THR A 156 6.06 0.23 -9.88
N ASN A 157 5.38 1.14 -10.60
CA ASN A 157 3.91 1.24 -10.58
C ASN A 157 3.25 0.72 -11.86
N SER A 158 2.57 -0.42 -11.78
CA SER A 158 1.76 -0.96 -12.88
C SER A 158 0.43 -0.21 -13.09
N HIS A 159 0.09 0.75 -12.24
CA HIS A 159 -1.13 1.55 -12.30
C HIS A 159 -0.94 2.91 -13.00
N THR A 160 -0.11 2.93 -14.04
CA THR A 160 0.17 4.15 -14.79
C THR A 160 -0.97 4.45 -15.78
N VAL A 161 -1.64 5.59 -15.61
CA VAL A 161 -2.61 6.08 -16.60
C VAL A 161 -1.88 6.57 -17.87
N ALA A 162 -2.54 6.49 -19.02
CA ALA A 162 -1.88 6.83 -20.29
C ALA A 162 -1.46 8.31 -20.34
N ARG A 163 -2.25 9.21 -19.76
CA ARG A 163 -1.95 10.64 -19.72
C ARG A 163 -0.63 10.93 -19.01
N ASP A 164 -0.42 10.36 -17.84
CA ASP A 164 0.77 10.63 -17.02
C ASP A 164 2.04 10.20 -17.77
N PHE A 165 2.01 9.03 -18.39
CA PHE A 165 3.12 8.55 -19.21
C PHE A 165 3.40 9.40 -20.45
N PHE A 166 2.36 9.73 -21.23
CA PHE A 166 2.53 10.41 -22.52
C PHE A 166 2.58 11.94 -22.43
N VAL A 167 2.22 12.55 -21.30
CA VAL A 167 2.22 14.00 -21.11
C VAL A 167 3.22 14.39 -20.05
N ASP A 168 3.11 13.85 -18.84
CA ASP A 168 3.89 14.34 -17.70
C ASP A 168 5.32 13.83 -17.72
N THR A 169 5.52 12.54 -18.01
CA THR A 169 6.87 11.99 -18.20
C THR A 169 7.51 12.53 -19.47
N VAL A 170 6.75 12.70 -20.55
CA VAL A 170 7.27 13.37 -21.77
C VAL A 170 7.76 14.79 -21.50
N ARG A 171 7.09 15.55 -20.63
CA ARG A 171 7.52 16.91 -20.24
C ARG A 171 8.81 16.92 -19.40
N ARG A 172 9.10 15.83 -18.69
CA ARG A 172 10.26 15.72 -17.78
C ARG A 172 11.45 14.99 -18.43
N SER A 173 11.20 14.16 -19.42
CA SER A 173 12.24 13.36 -20.08
C SER A 173 12.92 14.12 -21.22
N PRO A 174 14.26 14.00 -21.36
CA PRO A 174 14.94 14.50 -22.54
C PRO A 174 14.38 13.83 -23.80
N PHE A 175 14.35 14.59 -24.90
CA PHE A 175 13.83 14.13 -26.19
C PHE A 175 12.36 13.65 -26.14
N GLY A 176 11.58 14.16 -25.17
CA GLY A 176 10.15 13.87 -25.04
C GLY A 176 9.83 12.38 -24.87
N ASN A 177 10.72 11.63 -24.20
CA ASN A 177 10.60 10.19 -23.96
C ASN A 177 10.44 9.32 -25.24
N ARG A 178 10.75 9.84 -26.43
CA ARG A 178 10.57 9.11 -27.70
C ARG A 178 11.43 7.85 -27.78
N HIS A 179 12.55 7.84 -27.07
CA HIS A 179 13.50 6.74 -26.97
C HIS A 179 13.08 5.65 -25.97
N HIS A 180 11.97 5.82 -25.25
CA HIS A 180 11.50 4.85 -24.27
C HIS A 180 11.17 3.50 -24.91
N SER A 181 11.51 2.41 -24.23
CA SER A 181 11.37 1.05 -24.76
C SER A 181 9.95 0.59 -25.05
N PHE A 182 8.98 1.25 -24.43
CA PHE A 182 7.56 0.96 -24.60
C PHE A 182 7.14 0.90 -26.08
N MET A 183 7.57 1.86 -26.91
CA MET A 183 7.05 2.00 -28.28
C MET A 183 7.47 0.85 -29.22
N TYR A 184 8.52 0.09 -28.88
CA TYR A 184 9.01 -1.05 -29.67
C TYR A 184 8.91 -2.40 -28.94
N SER A 185 8.18 -2.42 -27.83
CA SER A 185 8.00 -3.57 -26.96
C SER A 185 6.51 -3.83 -26.71
N PRO A 186 6.12 -5.09 -26.49
CA PRO A 186 4.75 -5.41 -26.14
C PRO A 186 4.40 -4.91 -24.74
N ALA A 187 3.12 -4.61 -24.55
CA ALA A 187 2.56 -4.34 -23.23
C ALA A 187 1.31 -5.18 -23.00
N LEU A 188 1.11 -5.67 -21.78
CA LEU A 188 -0.15 -6.26 -21.34
C LEU A 188 -0.93 -5.21 -20.56
N PHE A 189 -2.20 -5.02 -20.92
CA PHE A 189 -3.11 -4.12 -20.20
C PHE A 189 -4.31 -4.90 -19.68
N ILE A 190 -4.41 -5.02 -18.35
CA ILE A 190 -5.56 -5.66 -17.69
C ILE A 190 -6.58 -4.63 -17.19
N TYR A 191 -7.84 -4.87 -17.54
CA TYR A 191 -8.99 -4.12 -17.05
C TYR A 191 -10.04 -5.08 -16.49
N ARG A 192 -11.01 -4.53 -15.76
CA ARG A 192 -12.10 -5.28 -15.11
C ARG A 192 -13.37 -4.46 -15.14
N HIS A 193 -14.53 -5.09 -14.92
CA HIS A 193 -15.79 -4.37 -14.78
C HIS A 193 -15.67 -3.24 -13.73
N PRO A 194 -15.97 -1.97 -14.08
CA PRO A 194 -15.80 -0.81 -13.19
C PRO A 194 -16.40 -0.98 -11.78
N LEU A 195 -17.61 -1.53 -11.67
CA LEU A 195 -18.26 -1.73 -10.38
C LEU A 195 -17.59 -2.80 -9.50
N ASP A 196 -16.94 -3.81 -10.10
CA ASP A 196 -16.15 -4.77 -9.32
C ASP A 196 -14.84 -4.13 -8.81
N ILE A 197 -14.27 -3.19 -9.56
CA ILE A 197 -13.14 -2.37 -9.11
C ILE A 197 -13.55 -1.54 -7.90
N LEU A 198 -14.66 -0.79 -8.00
CA LEU A 198 -15.19 0.03 -6.91
C LEU A 198 -15.37 -0.76 -5.61
N VAL A 199 -16.01 -1.93 -5.69
CA VAL A 199 -16.20 -2.80 -4.52
C VAL A 199 -14.87 -3.32 -3.99
N SER A 200 -13.91 -3.64 -4.86
CA SER A 200 -12.57 -4.04 -4.42
C SER A 200 -11.83 -2.90 -3.72
N GLU A 201 -11.92 -1.68 -4.22
CA GLU A 201 -11.34 -0.46 -3.66
C GLU A 201 -11.93 -0.15 -2.28
N ALA A 202 -13.26 -0.15 -2.14
CA ALA A 202 -13.93 0.13 -0.85
C ALA A 202 -13.50 -0.84 0.27
N HIS A 203 -13.28 -2.12 -0.07
CA HIS A 203 -12.77 -3.12 0.86
C HIS A 203 -11.25 -3.04 1.11
N TYR A 204 -10.49 -2.37 0.24
CA TYR A 204 -9.03 -2.36 0.31
C TYR A 204 -8.46 -1.04 0.83
N TYR A 205 -8.95 0.11 0.34
CA TYR A 205 -8.33 1.42 0.57
C TYR A 205 -8.42 1.92 2.02
N HIS A 206 -9.50 1.63 2.75
CA HIS A 206 -9.65 2.00 4.17
C HIS A 206 -8.69 1.27 5.13
N LYS A 207 -7.98 0.24 4.68
CA LYS A 207 -7.12 -0.56 5.56
C LYS A 207 -5.80 0.17 5.78
N ASP A 208 -5.43 0.36 7.04
CA ASP A 208 -4.16 0.98 7.41
C ASP A 208 -2.96 0.27 6.74
N GLY A 209 -1.99 1.07 6.31
CA GLY A 209 -0.82 0.63 5.54
C GLY A 209 -1.09 0.12 4.12
N LYS A 210 -2.34 0.13 3.62
CA LYS A 210 -2.66 -0.25 2.22
C LYS A 210 -2.70 0.93 1.26
N THR A 211 -3.05 2.12 1.75
CA THR A 211 -2.98 3.37 1.00
C THR A 211 -2.55 4.51 1.91
N ALA A 212 -1.93 5.55 1.33
CA ALA A 212 -1.54 6.75 2.07
C ALA A 212 -2.74 7.54 2.64
N PHE A 213 -3.93 7.34 2.08
CA PHE A 213 -5.17 8.00 2.49
C PHE A 213 -6.12 7.05 3.24
N ALA A 214 -5.64 5.92 3.78
CA ALA A 214 -6.51 4.95 4.45
C ALA A 214 -7.35 5.58 5.56
N GLY A 215 -6.76 6.48 6.36
CA GLY A 215 -7.45 7.23 7.42
C GLY A 215 -8.60 8.11 6.95
N TRP A 216 -8.62 8.52 5.67
CA TRP A 216 -9.74 9.30 5.10
C TRP A 216 -11.00 8.45 4.87
N LEU A 217 -10.83 7.14 4.71
CA LEU A 217 -11.91 6.16 4.57
C LEU A 217 -12.09 5.30 5.83
N ASP A 218 -11.30 5.55 6.87
CA ASP A 218 -11.38 4.79 8.12
C ASP A 218 -12.59 5.24 8.94
N GLY A 219 -13.14 4.33 9.75
CA GLY A 219 -14.31 4.59 10.59
C GLY A 219 -15.65 4.73 9.87
N ILE A 220 -15.68 4.86 8.53
CA ILE A 220 -16.92 4.98 7.75
C ILE A 220 -17.44 3.63 7.23
N GLY A 221 -18.77 3.54 7.12
CA GLY A 221 -19.48 2.35 6.66
C GLY A 221 -19.10 1.91 5.25
N PHE A 222 -19.41 0.67 4.87
CA PHE A 222 -19.12 0.18 3.52
C PHE A 222 -19.86 1.00 2.44
N ASP A 223 -21.16 1.27 2.65
CA ASP A 223 -21.97 2.03 1.70
C ASP A 223 -21.51 3.48 1.56
N GLU A 224 -21.09 4.11 2.67
CA GLU A 224 -20.51 5.45 2.64
C GLU A 224 -19.18 5.48 1.88
N ARG A 225 -18.32 4.45 2.04
CA ARG A 225 -17.09 4.31 1.24
C ARG A 225 -17.39 4.16 -0.24
N ILE A 226 -18.42 3.39 -0.59
CA ILE A 226 -18.87 3.25 -1.98
C ILE A 226 -19.32 4.60 -2.52
N ALA A 227 -20.18 5.33 -1.81
CA ALA A 227 -20.67 6.63 -2.23
C ALA A 227 -19.53 7.63 -2.43
N ARG A 228 -18.56 7.68 -1.50
CA ARG A 228 -17.35 8.51 -1.65
C ARG A 228 -16.53 8.07 -2.87
N LEU A 229 -16.15 6.80 -2.98
CA LEU A 229 -15.28 6.32 -4.07
C LEU A 229 -15.92 6.36 -5.46
N LEU A 230 -17.24 6.38 -5.54
CA LEU A 230 -17.98 6.48 -6.80
C LEU A 230 -17.82 7.87 -7.43
N ASP A 231 -18.03 8.93 -6.65
CA ASP A 231 -18.16 10.33 -7.13
C ASP A 231 -17.25 11.32 -6.37
N ASP A 232 -16.14 10.88 -5.76
CA ASP A 232 -15.20 11.77 -5.07
C ASP A 232 -14.51 12.75 -6.05
N ASN A 233 -14.78 14.04 -5.91
CA ASN A 233 -14.16 15.07 -6.75
C ASN A 233 -12.94 15.74 -6.11
N TRP A 234 -12.53 15.32 -4.91
CA TRP A 234 -11.56 16.07 -4.11
C TRP A 234 -10.21 15.38 -3.97
N LEU A 235 -10.18 14.08 -3.67
CA LEU A 235 -8.95 13.40 -3.29
C LEU A 235 -8.47 12.41 -4.35
N VAL A 236 -9.28 11.40 -4.66
CA VAL A 236 -8.93 10.31 -5.58
C VAL A 236 -9.54 10.48 -6.98
N GLY A 237 -10.46 11.43 -7.16
CA GLY A 237 -11.23 11.61 -8.39
C GLY A 237 -12.38 10.59 -8.50
N SER A 238 -13.37 10.86 -9.34
CA SER A 238 -14.53 9.98 -9.51
C SER A 238 -14.11 8.62 -10.11
N LEU A 239 -14.90 7.56 -9.90
CA LEU A 239 -14.61 6.24 -10.50
C LEU A 239 -14.49 6.36 -12.03
N ARG A 240 -15.30 7.24 -12.63
CA ARG A 240 -15.27 7.58 -14.05
C ARG A 240 -13.90 8.13 -14.47
N GLU A 241 -13.36 9.10 -13.75
CA GLU A 241 -12.07 9.72 -14.04
C GLU A 241 -10.92 8.73 -13.85
N ARG A 242 -10.94 7.98 -12.73
CA ARG A 242 -9.90 6.98 -12.41
C ARG A 242 -9.81 5.90 -13.49
N ILE A 243 -10.94 5.40 -13.99
CA ILE A 243 -10.96 4.40 -15.07
C ILE A 243 -10.73 5.03 -16.44
N GLY A 244 -11.32 6.21 -16.68
CA GLY A 244 -11.23 6.96 -17.92
C GLY A 244 -9.79 7.22 -18.37
N GLY A 245 -8.89 7.52 -17.43
CA GLY A 245 -7.46 7.72 -17.69
C GLY A 245 -6.73 6.51 -18.28
N PHE A 246 -7.26 5.30 -18.13
CA PHE A 246 -6.68 4.07 -18.70
C PHE A 246 -7.26 3.68 -20.05
N LEU A 247 -8.40 4.24 -20.48
CA LEU A 247 -9.04 3.85 -21.74
C LEU A 247 -8.14 4.00 -22.97
N PRO A 248 -7.25 5.00 -23.08
CA PRO A 248 -6.34 5.08 -24.22
C PRO A 248 -5.43 3.86 -24.38
N TRP A 249 -5.10 3.15 -23.30
CA TRP A 249 -4.31 1.89 -23.39
C TRP A 249 -4.97 0.83 -24.27
N LEU A 250 -6.30 0.85 -24.41
CA LEU A 250 -7.02 -0.05 -25.29
C LEU A 250 -6.66 0.16 -26.76
N ASP A 251 -6.29 1.37 -27.17
CA ASP A 251 -6.15 1.74 -28.58
C ASP A 251 -4.71 1.64 -29.10
N PHE A 252 -3.71 1.56 -28.21
CA PHE A 252 -2.31 1.46 -28.61
C PHE A 252 -2.00 0.14 -29.33
N PRO A 253 -1.25 0.19 -30.45
CA PRO A 253 -1.07 -0.97 -31.31
C PRO A 253 -0.10 -2.02 -30.74
N ASN A 254 0.79 -1.65 -29.81
CA ASN A 254 1.69 -2.56 -29.12
C ASN A 254 1.10 -3.11 -27.81
N VAL A 255 -0.09 -2.64 -27.41
CA VAL A 255 -0.76 -3.08 -26.18
C VAL A 255 -1.68 -4.27 -26.48
N ILE A 256 -1.61 -5.29 -25.65
CA ILE A 256 -2.50 -6.44 -25.63
C ILE A 256 -3.46 -6.22 -24.46
N SER A 257 -4.67 -5.77 -24.77
CA SER A 257 -5.73 -5.56 -23.79
C SER A 257 -6.42 -6.87 -23.45
N LEU A 258 -6.60 -7.16 -22.16
CA LEU A 258 -7.32 -8.31 -21.66
C LEU A 258 -8.21 -7.94 -20.46
N SER A 259 -9.31 -8.66 -20.31
CA SER A 259 -10.22 -8.48 -19.17
C SER A 259 -9.93 -9.50 -18.06
N PHE A 260 -10.16 -9.10 -16.82
CA PHE A 260 -10.16 -9.99 -15.66
C PHE A 260 -11.11 -11.17 -15.85
N GLU A 261 -12.31 -10.90 -16.41
CA GLU A 261 -13.37 -11.87 -16.65
C GLU A 261 -12.93 -13.01 -17.57
N GLU A 262 -12.10 -12.71 -18.57
CA GLU A 262 -11.52 -13.72 -19.43
C GLU A 262 -10.34 -14.45 -18.78
N LEU A 263 -9.48 -13.75 -18.03
CA LEU A 263 -8.23 -14.31 -17.52
C LEU A 263 -8.41 -15.21 -16.30
N ILE A 264 -9.42 -14.95 -15.45
CA ILE A 264 -9.55 -15.63 -14.15
C ILE A 264 -9.92 -17.13 -14.27
N GLY A 265 -10.50 -17.56 -15.39
CA GLY A 265 -10.95 -18.95 -15.59
C GLY A 265 -12.11 -19.35 -14.66
N ALA A 266 -12.49 -20.64 -14.68
CA ALA A 266 -13.63 -21.14 -13.90
C ALA A 266 -13.43 -20.99 -12.38
N ALA A 267 -12.19 -21.03 -11.90
CA ALA A 267 -11.86 -20.89 -10.48
C ALA A 267 -12.34 -19.58 -9.85
N GLY A 268 -12.36 -18.47 -10.61
CA GLY A 268 -12.96 -17.20 -10.17
C GLY A 268 -14.32 -16.89 -10.78
N GLY A 269 -15.03 -17.90 -11.29
CA GLY A 269 -16.36 -17.75 -11.88
C GLY A 269 -16.37 -17.34 -13.36
N GLY A 270 -15.22 -17.35 -14.03
CA GLY A 270 -15.09 -17.20 -15.48
C GLY A 270 -15.29 -18.51 -16.24
N ASN A 271 -14.68 -18.62 -17.42
CA ASN A 271 -14.79 -19.79 -18.29
C ASN A 271 -13.41 -20.26 -18.78
N ASP A 272 -13.08 -21.53 -18.56
CA ASP A 272 -11.77 -22.09 -18.93
C ASP A 272 -11.50 -22.05 -20.43
N ILE A 273 -12.52 -22.22 -21.28
CA ILE A 273 -12.35 -22.14 -22.74
C ILE A 273 -11.96 -20.73 -23.15
N ASP A 274 -12.58 -19.71 -22.55
CA ASP A 274 -12.23 -18.31 -22.81
C ASP A 274 -10.84 -17.95 -22.25
N GLN A 275 -10.50 -18.46 -21.06
CA GLN A 275 -9.17 -18.30 -20.47
C GLN A 275 -8.08 -18.91 -21.36
N LEU A 276 -8.24 -20.17 -21.78
CA LEU A 276 -7.27 -20.85 -22.63
C LEU A 276 -7.11 -20.14 -23.98
N ARG A 277 -8.21 -19.67 -24.59
CA ARG A 277 -8.16 -18.90 -25.84
C ARG A 277 -7.47 -17.54 -25.67
N LEU A 278 -7.68 -16.87 -24.54
CA LEU A 278 -6.99 -15.63 -24.23
C LEU A 278 -5.48 -15.88 -24.07
N ILE A 279 -5.09 -16.87 -23.26
CA ILE A 279 -3.69 -17.25 -23.05
C ILE A 279 -3.04 -17.63 -24.38
N TRP A 280 -3.71 -18.43 -25.21
CA TRP A 280 -3.23 -18.78 -26.54
C TRP A 280 -3.01 -17.56 -27.43
N SER A 281 -3.97 -16.63 -27.46
CA SER A 281 -3.82 -15.35 -28.17
C SER A 281 -2.60 -14.57 -27.68
N ILE A 282 -2.37 -14.52 -26.37
CA ILE A 282 -1.23 -13.82 -25.77
C ILE A 282 0.09 -14.51 -26.14
N GLN A 283 0.18 -15.83 -26.04
CA GLN A 283 1.37 -16.61 -26.45
C GLN A 283 1.73 -16.35 -27.91
N LEU A 284 0.74 -16.34 -28.82
CA LEU A 284 0.96 -16.08 -30.25
C LEU A 284 1.46 -14.65 -30.52
N LYS A 285 0.94 -13.66 -29.80
CA LYS A 285 1.34 -12.25 -29.95
C LYS A 285 2.74 -11.99 -29.42
N LEU A 286 3.02 -12.50 -28.22
CA LEU A 286 4.31 -12.35 -27.56
C LEU A 286 5.39 -13.29 -28.11
N GLN A 287 5.00 -14.27 -28.94
CA GLN A 287 5.87 -15.36 -29.35
C GLN A 287 6.50 -16.05 -28.14
N ALA A 288 5.67 -16.34 -27.12
CA ALA A 288 6.08 -17.00 -25.90
C ALA A 288 5.74 -18.51 -25.98
N PRO A 289 6.72 -19.41 -25.77
CA PRO A 289 6.50 -20.85 -25.87
C PRO A 289 5.62 -21.38 -24.73
N GLY A 290 5.22 -22.64 -24.81
CA GLY A 290 4.56 -23.36 -23.72
C GLY A 290 3.18 -23.93 -24.07
N ASP A 291 2.57 -24.58 -23.07
CA ASP A 291 1.22 -25.12 -23.15
C ASP A 291 0.25 -24.18 -22.45
N SER A 292 -0.74 -23.67 -23.19
CA SER A 292 -1.79 -22.78 -22.65
C SER A 292 -2.47 -23.33 -21.39
N SER A 293 -2.70 -24.64 -21.30
CA SER A 293 -3.33 -25.28 -20.15
C SER A 293 -2.41 -25.32 -18.93
N ASN A 294 -1.11 -25.52 -19.15
CA ASN A 294 -0.13 -25.45 -18.09
C ASN A 294 0.05 -24.00 -17.59
N ILE A 295 0.04 -23.01 -18.48
CA ILE A 295 0.10 -21.60 -18.08
C ILE A 295 -1.14 -21.23 -17.25
N ALA A 296 -2.34 -21.63 -17.70
CA ALA A 296 -3.60 -21.36 -17.01
C ALA A 296 -3.62 -21.89 -15.57
N SER A 297 -3.07 -23.08 -15.31
CA SER A 297 -3.07 -23.69 -13.98
C SER A 297 -2.23 -22.95 -12.94
N HIS A 298 -1.36 -22.03 -13.36
CA HIS A 298 -0.52 -21.23 -12.45
C HIS A 298 -1.11 -19.84 -12.14
N LEU A 299 -2.18 -19.41 -12.83
CA LEU A 299 -2.67 -18.03 -12.71
C LEU A 299 -3.50 -17.78 -11.44
N PHE A 300 -4.31 -18.76 -11.05
CA PHE A 300 -5.20 -18.63 -9.89
C PHE A 300 -4.44 -18.94 -8.61
N ASN A 301 -3.99 -17.91 -7.91
CA ASN A 301 -3.33 -18.03 -6.61
C ASN A 301 -4.20 -17.41 -5.49
N PRO A 302 -4.92 -18.23 -4.70
CA PRO A 302 -5.71 -17.73 -3.59
C PRO A 302 -4.85 -17.20 -2.42
N ASP A 303 -3.57 -17.55 -2.36
CA ASP A 303 -2.65 -17.15 -1.29
C ASP A 303 -2.03 -15.75 -1.50
N SER A 304 -2.37 -15.09 -2.61
CA SER A 304 -1.91 -13.72 -2.87
C SER A 304 -2.41 -12.75 -1.80
N ALA A 305 -1.51 -11.91 -1.27
CA ALA A 305 -1.83 -10.90 -0.25
C ALA A 305 -2.92 -9.89 -0.67
N THR A 306 -3.22 -9.81 -1.97
CA THR A 306 -4.24 -8.93 -2.53
C THR A 306 -5.51 -9.67 -2.97
N PHE A 307 -5.52 -11.00 -2.90
CA PHE A 307 -6.68 -11.83 -3.18
C PHE A 307 -7.71 -11.67 -2.07
N ARG A 308 -8.96 -11.39 -2.45
CA ARG A 308 -10.10 -11.29 -1.52
C ARG A 308 -11.12 -12.38 -1.82
N SER A 309 -11.71 -12.29 -3.01
CA SER A 309 -12.66 -13.27 -3.52
C SER A 309 -12.30 -13.75 -4.92
N GLY A 310 -11.71 -12.88 -5.74
CA GLY A 310 -11.37 -13.20 -7.13
C GLY A 310 -12.58 -13.55 -7.99
N GLN A 311 -13.79 -13.17 -7.58
CA GLN A 311 -15.04 -13.56 -8.25
C GLN A 311 -15.57 -12.51 -9.21
N LEU A 312 -16.17 -12.95 -10.32
CA LEU A 312 -16.89 -12.11 -11.28
C LEU A 312 -18.23 -11.63 -10.74
N GLY A 313 -18.60 -10.39 -11.05
CA GLY A 313 -19.91 -9.84 -10.73
C GLY A 313 -20.19 -9.74 -9.23
N GLY A 314 -19.13 -9.67 -8.42
CA GLY A 314 -19.23 -9.52 -6.97
C GLY A 314 -20.01 -8.26 -6.59
N TYR A 315 -19.94 -7.21 -7.41
CA TYR A 315 -20.65 -5.97 -7.20
C TYR A 315 -22.17 -6.13 -7.03
N LYS A 316 -22.81 -7.10 -7.70
CA LYS A 316 -24.26 -7.32 -7.56
C LYS A 316 -24.70 -7.75 -6.17
N LYS A 317 -23.78 -8.33 -5.40
CA LYS A 317 -24.06 -8.73 -4.01
C LYS A 317 -23.87 -7.60 -3.01
N HIS A 318 -23.15 -6.55 -3.42
CA HIS A 318 -22.67 -5.49 -2.52
C HIS A 318 -23.27 -4.12 -2.82
N LEU A 319 -23.73 -3.88 -4.05
CA LEU A 319 -24.24 -2.59 -4.49
C LEU A 319 -25.77 -2.64 -4.63
N PRO A 320 -26.50 -1.63 -4.13
CA PRO A 320 -27.92 -1.49 -4.40
C PRO A 320 -28.21 -1.29 -5.90
N ASP A 321 -29.35 -1.81 -6.38
CA ASP A 321 -29.74 -1.75 -7.80
C ASP A 321 -29.83 -0.32 -8.35
N HIS A 322 -30.22 0.65 -7.52
CA HIS A 322 -30.28 2.06 -7.93
C HIS A 322 -28.88 2.64 -8.18
N ILE A 323 -27.88 2.33 -7.35
CA ILE A 323 -26.48 2.74 -7.56
C ILE A 323 -25.92 2.12 -8.84
N VAL A 324 -26.21 0.83 -9.07
CA VAL A 324 -25.82 0.14 -10.29
C VAL A 324 -26.44 0.82 -11.50
N SER A 325 -27.77 1.05 -11.49
CA SER A 325 -28.51 1.67 -12.58
C SER A 325 -28.01 3.08 -12.88
N ASP A 326 -27.78 3.90 -11.85
CA ASP A 326 -27.26 5.26 -11.98
C ASP A 326 -25.86 5.27 -12.59
N PHE A 327 -24.99 4.36 -12.14
CA PHE A 327 -23.65 4.23 -12.71
C PHE A 327 -23.70 3.85 -14.19
N LEU A 328 -24.51 2.84 -14.55
CA LEU A 328 -24.65 2.37 -15.93
C LEU A 328 -25.15 3.50 -16.85
N ASN A 329 -26.16 4.25 -16.42
CA ASN A 329 -26.73 5.36 -17.18
C ASN A 329 -25.73 6.52 -17.39
N LYS A 330 -24.92 6.84 -16.37
CA LYS A 330 -23.94 7.93 -16.43
C LYS A 330 -22.63 7.55 -17.15
N ASN A 331 -22.34 6.25 -17.29
CA ASN A 331 -21.05 5.75 -17.76
C ASN A 331 -21.14 4.74 -18.91
N GLU A 332 -22.21 4.82 -19.70
CA GLU A 332 -22.42 3.97 -20.88
C GLU A 332 -21.23 3.99 -21.84
N ASP A 333 -20.61 5.15 -22.04
CA ASP A 333 -19.47 5.32 -22.93
C ASP A 333 -18.21 4.56 -22.46
N ILE A 334 -17.91 4.59 -21.16
CA ILE A 334 -16.79 3.84 -20.57
C ILE A 334 -17.04 2.34 -20.66
N LEU A 335 -18.25 1.90 -20.33
CA LEU A 335 -18.64 0.49 -20.40
C LEU A 335 -18.55 -0.02 -21.84
N THR A 336 -19.10 0.74 -22.79
CA THR A 336 -19.02 0.45 -24.22
C THR A 336 -17.58 0.36 -24.68
N LYS A 337 -16.72 1.31 -24.29
CA LYS A 337 -15.29 1.29 -24.67
C LYS A 337 -14.54 0.09 -24.07
N LEU A 338 -14.85 -0.31 -22.83
CA LEU A 338 -14.29 -1.53 -22.23
C LEU A 338 -14.89 -2.81 -22.81
N GLY A 339 -16.04 -2.70 -23.48
CA GLY A 339 -16.79 -3.78 -24.11
C GLY A 339 -17.85 -4.42 -23.21
N TYR A 340 -18.16 -3.85 -22.04
CA TYR A 340 -19.18 -4.38 -21.14
C TYR A 340 -20.59 -3.96 -21.57
N PRO A 341 -21.61 -4.79 -21.30
CA PRO A 341 -23.01 -4.42 -21.52
C PRO A 341 -23.42 -3.22 -20.65
N SER A 342 -24.16 -2.27 -21.24
CA SER A 342 -24.74 -1.13 -20.52
C SER A 342 -26.03 -1.48 -19.77
N ASP A 343 -26.56 -2.69 -19.97
CA ASP A 343 -27.78 -3.20 -19.30
C ASP A 343 -27.52 -3.78 -17.90
N GLY A 344 -26.28 -3.76 -17.41
CA GLY A 344 -25.90 -4.29 -16.11
C GLY A 344 -25.82 -5.82 -16.04
N SER A 345 -25.86 -6.52 -17.19
CA SER A 345 -25.58 -7.95 -17.21
C SER A 345 -24.12 -8.23 -16.85
N VAL A 346 -23.90 -9.29 -16.06
CA VAL A 346 -22.55 -9.78 -15.75
C VAL A 346 -22.13 -10.63 -16.93
N GLY A 347 -21.12 -10.20 -17.66
CA GLY A 347 -20.70 -10.89 -18.86
C GLY A 347 -19.28 -10.55 -19.28
N LEU A 348 -18.78 -11.35 -20.21
CA LEU A 348 -17.51 -11.11 -20.87
C LEU A 348 -17.61 -9.91 -21.80
N PRO A 349 -16.53 -9.13 -21.99
CA PRO A 349 -16.53 -8.02 -22.93
C PRO A 349 -16.91 -8.47 -24.35
N MET A 350 -17.80 -7.73 -25.02
CA MET A 350 -18.29 -8.02 -26.37
C MET A 350 -17.16 -8.01 -27.40
N ASP A 351 -16.21 -7.08 -27.26
CA ASP A 351 -15.08 -6.89 -28.18
C ASP A 351 -13.95 -7.90 -28.01
N ARG A 352 -14.03 -8.82 -27.04
CA ARG A 352 -12.93 -9.73 -26.71
C ARG A 352 -12.39 -10.52 -27.90
N MET A 353 -13.28 -10.96 -28.80
CA MET A 353 -12.88 -11.71 -29.99
C MET A 353 -12.08 -10.84 -30.96
N ALA A 354 -12.46 -9.57 -31.13
CA ALA A 354 -11.69 -8.61 -31.92
C ALA A 354 -10.32 -8.34 -31.29
N ARG A 355 -10.27 -8.17 -29.95
CA ARG A 355 -9.02 -7.94 -29.19
C ARG A 355 -8.07 -9.15 -29.26
N ARG A 356 -8.59 -10.38 -29.16
CA ARG A 356 -7.80 -11.61 -29.34
C ARG A 356 -7.16 -11.72 -30.73
N LYS A 357 -7.88 -11.26 -31.77
CA LYS A 357 -7.42 -11.31 -33.17
C LYS A 357 -6.58 -10.11 -33.61
N ARG A 358 -6.52 -9.05 -32.79
CA ARG A 358 -5.78 -7.84 -33.14
C ARG A 358 -4.28 -8.12 -33.22
N ASN A 359 -3.68 -7.83 -34.38
CA ASN A 359 -2.23 -7.86 -34.53
C ASN A 359 -1.57 -6.77 -33.68
N ILE A 360 -0.48 -7.11 -33.01
CA ILE A 360 0.38 -6.10 -32.39
C ILE A 360 1.23 -5.41 -33.45
N ARG A 361 1.54 -4.13 -33.26
CA ARG A 361 2.51 -3.39 -34.10
C ARG A 361 3.44 -2.58 -33.22
N PHE A 362 4.71 -2.64 -33.56
CA PHE A 362 5.76 -1.85 -32.92
C PHE A 362 6.14 -0.65 -33.78
N SER A 363 6.65 0.39 -33.12
CA SER A 363 7.30 1.49 -33.82
C SER A 363 8.48 0.95 -34.64
N LYS A 364 8.62 1.47 -35.86
CA LYS A 364 9.78 1.18 -36.73
C LYS A 364 10.93 2.16 -36.50
N ALA A 365 10.73 3.16 -35.63
CA ALA A 365 11.77 4.11 -35.30
C ALA A 365 12.86 3.41 -34.46
N ASP A 366 14.10 3.56 -34.90
CA ASP A 366 15.27 3.01 -34.23
C ASP A 366 15.99 4.13 -33.47
N TYR A 367 15.64 4.28 -32.21
CA TYR A 367 16.26 5.27 -31.32
C TYR A 367 17.50 4.72 -30.60
N GLU A 368 17.79 3.42 -30.72
CA GLU A 368 18.99 2.83 -30.13
C GLU A 368 20.22 3.14 -30.99
N ASN A 369 20.04 3.19 -32.32
CA ASN A 369 21.07 3.59 -33.27
C ASN A 369 21.01 5.09 -33.64
N MET A 370 20.24 5.90 -32.91
CA MET A 370 20.20 7.35 -33.09
C MET A 370 20.93 8.02 -31.92
N PRO A 371 21.97 8.84 -32.18
CA PRO A 371 22.57 9.68 -31.15
C PRO A 371 21.55 10.65 -30.54
N ILE A 372 21.33 10.57 -29.23
CA ILE A 372 20.40 11.44 -28.51
C ILE A 372 21.15 12.09 -27.35
N THR A 373 21.28 13.43 -27.37
CA THR A 373 21.83 14.16 -26.23
C THR A 373 20.81 14.11 -25.07
N ILE A 374 21.23 13.48 -23.98
CA ILE A 374 20.43 13.32 -22.76
C ILE A 374 20.66 14.48 -21.81
N GLU A 375 21.92 14.93 -21.72
CA GLU A 375 22.33 16.04 -20.87
C GLU A 375 23.46 16.80 -21.55
N SER A 376 23.43 18.13 -21.47
CA SER A 376 24.45 19.00 -22.08
C SER A 376 25.33 19.62 -21.00
N ASP A 377 26.59 19.86 -21.33
CA ASP A 377 27.57 20.54 -20.47
C ASP A 377 27.76 19.92 -19.08
N PHE A 378 27.67 18.58 -19.00
CA PHE A 378 28.07 17.86 -17.81
C PHE A 378 29.61 17.76 -17.79
N LEU A 379 30.25 18.61 -16.97
CA LEU A 379 31.71 18.68 -16.81
C LEU A 379 32.46 18.90 -18.14
N GLY A 380 31.90 19.72 -19.04
CA GLY A 380 32.47 20.02 -20.36
C GLY A 380 32.18 18.98 -21.45
N CYS A 381 31.30 18.01 -21.16
CA CYS A 381 30.84 16.99 -22.11
C CYS A 381 29.32 17.07 -22.34
N ASN A 382 28.89 16.75 -23.55
CA ASN A 382 27.51 16.34 -23.81
C ASN A 382 27.40 14.83 -23.56
N LEU A 383 26.43 14.41 -22.74
CA LEU A 383 26.12 13.00 -22.50
C LEU A 383 25.13 12.54 -23.58
N VAL A 384 25.57 11.61 -24.42
CA VAL A 384 24.83 11.18 -25.61
C VAL A 384 24.53 9.68 -25.52
N ARG A 385 23.25 9.32 -25.57
CA ARG A 385 22.77 7.94 -25.68
C ARG A 385 22.92 7.46 -27.12
N TYR A 386 23.63 6.36 -27.34
CA TYR A 386 23.87 5.75 -28.66
C TYR A 386 24.31 4.29 -28.50
N LEU A 387 23.89 3.37 -29.38
CA LEU A 387 24.26 1.95 -29.37
C LEU A 387 24.13 1.26 -28.00
N LYS A 388 23.02 1.51 -27.29
CA LYS A 388 22.77 0.99 -25.93
C LYS A 388 23.85 1.38 -24.90
N ARG A 389 24.47 2.56 -25.07
CA ARG A 389 25.47 3.13 -24.16
C ARG A 389 25.29 4.64 -24.06
N PHE A 390 25.90 5.22 -23.05
CA PHE A 390 26.07 6.66 -22.88
C PHE A 390 27.50 7.03 -23.19
N PHE A 391 27.69 7.99 -24.08
CA PHE A 391 28.99 8.54 -24.46
C PHE A 391 29.15 9.95 -23.88
N ALA A 392 30.33 10.25 -23.35
CA ALA A 392 30.69 11.61 -22.94
C ALA A 392 31.46 12.30 -24.07
N ILE A 393 30.76 13.13 -24.86
CA ILE A 393 31.32 13.83 -26.02
C ILE A 393 31.83 15.21 -25.59
N PRO A 394 33.13 15.52 -25.71
CA PRO A 394 33.63 16.84 -25.35
C PRO A 394 32.93 17.96 -26.14
N ILE A 395 32.49 19.02 -25.48
CA ILE A 395 31.87 20.17 -26.16
C ILE A 395 32.86 20.83 -27.13
N SER A 396 34.16 20.82 -26.80
CA SER A 396 35.22 21.33 -27.68
C SER A 396 35.34 20.55 -29.00
N ALA A 397 34.75 19.36 -29.11
CA ALA A 397 34.66 18.60 -30.36
C ALA A 397 33.70 19.26 -31.38
N GLY A 398 32.77 20.12 -30.94
CA GLY A 398 31.75 20.73 -31.78
C GLY A 398 30.65 19.73 -32.16
N HIS A 399 30.08 19.88 -33.36
CA HIS A 399 29.09 18.94 -33.87
C HIS A 399 29.77 17.64 -34.31
N VAL A 400 29.42 16.52 -33.66
CA VAL A 400 29.99 15.19 -33.92
C VAL A 400 28.91 14.26 -34.46
N ALA A 401 29.12 13.72 -35.66
CA ALA A 401 28.28 12.65 -36.22
C ALA A 401 28.80 11.29 -35.73
N LEU A 402 28.26 10.78 -34.61
CA LEU A 402 28.75 9.55 -33.96
C LEU A 402 28.67 8.32 -34.89
N GLU A 403 27.65 8.27 -35.74
CA GLU A 403 27.44 7.23 -36.75
C GLU A 403 28.51 7.21 -37.85
N ALA A 404 29.21 8.32 -38.07
CA ALA A 404 30.28 8.44 -39.05
C ALA A 404 31.67 8.21 -38.45
N LEU A 405 31.78 8.06 -37.12
CA LEU A 405 33.06 7.85 -36.47
C LEU A 405 33.60 6.43 -36.74
N PRO A 406 34.89 6.30 -37.05
CA PRO A 406 35.57 5.00 -37.07
C PRO A 406 35.42 4.25 -35.74
N ALA A 407 35.29 2.92 -35.79
CA ALA A 407 35.06 2.09 -34.60
C ALA A 407 36.17 2.21 -33.53
N ASP A 408 37.41 2.47 -33.94
CA ASP A 408 38.55 2.73 -33.06
C ASP A 408 38.45 4.11 -32.37
N VAL A 409 37.95 5.14 -33.06
CA VAL A 409 37.66 6.45 -32.45
C VAL A 409 36.49 6.35 -31.47
N LEU A 410 35.42 5.64 -31.84
CA LEU A 410 34.26 5.45 -30.96
C LEU A 410 34.64 4.70 -29.68
N ALA A 411 35.54 3.71 -29.78
CA ALA A 411 36.00 2.90 -28.65
C ALA A 411 36.81 3.67 -27.61
N ILE A 412 37.45 4.80 -27.98
CA ILE A 412 38.20 5.62 -27.02
C ILE A 412 37.34 6.64 -26.27
N ILE A 413 36.16 7.00 -26.79
CA ILE A 413 35.25 7.95 -26.13
C ILE A 413 34.75 7.33 -24.81
N PRO A 414 34.81 8.04 -23.68
CA PRO A 414 34.29 7.52 -22.41
C PRO A 414 32.84 7.10 -22.59
N SER A 415 32.52 5.85 -22.27
CA SER A 415 31.16 5.34 -22.38
C SER A 415 30.78 4.34 -21.29
N ALA A 416 29.52 4.35 -20.87
CA ALA A 416 28.98 3.48 -19.84
C ALA A 416 27.59 2.93 -20.22
N PRO A 417 27.13 1.81 -19.64
CA PRO A 417 25.80 1.26 -19.88
C PRO A 417 24.68 2.04 -19.16
N SER A 418 24.99 3.01 -18.30
CA SER A 418 23.97 3.82 -17.63
C SER A 418 24.41 5.28 -17.48
N LEU A 419 23.42 6.17 -17.33
CA LEU A 419 23.66 7.60 -17.12
C LEU A 419 24.43 7.84 -15.80
N SER A 420 24.06 7.14 -14.73
CA SER A 420 24.74 7.24 -13.43
C SER A 420 26.21 6.81 -13.53
N GLU A 421 26.51 5.72 -14.26
CA GLU A 421 27.89 5.25 -14.43
C GLU A 421 28.75 6.18 -15.28
N ILE A 422 28.21 6.77 -16.36
CA ILE A 422 29.01 7.72 -17.16
C ILE A 422 29.29 8.99 -16.35
N LYS A 423 28.33 9.44 -15.53
CA LYS A 423 28.52 10.57 -14.62
C LYS A 423 29.58 10.24 -13.56
N ALA A 424 29.50 9.07 -12.94
CA ALA A 424 30.50 8.59 -12.00
C ALA A 424 31.89 8.51 -12.65
N THR A 425 31.98 8.00 -13.89
CA THR A 425 33.24 7.94 -14.65
C THR A 425 33.88 9.32 -14.85
N LEU A 426 33.07 10.34 -15.14
CA LEU A 426 33.54 11.72 -15.30
C LEU A 426 33.86 12.42 -13.97
N LEU A 427 33.21 12.00 -12.87
CA LEU A 427 33.42 12.51 -11.51
C LEU A 427 34.63 11.86 -10.82
N ILE A 428 34.92 10.59 -11.06
CA ILE A 428 36.01 9.84 -10.41
C ILE A 428 37.41 10.39 -10.76
N GLY A 429 37.57 11.11 -11.87
CA GLY A 429 38.84 11.76 -12.25
C GLY A 429 39.22 13.04 -11.47
N ASN A 430 38.72 13.24 -10.25
CA ASN A 430 38.52 14.56 -9.62
C ASN A 430 39.72 15.23 -8.92
N ILE A 431 40.98 14.84 -9.15
CA ILE A 431 42.09 15.53 -8.45
C ILE A 431 42.72 16.65 -9.29
N ASP A 432 42.58 16.64 -10.63
CA ASP A 432 43.04 17.75 -11.46
C ASP A 432 42.11 18.04 -12.65
N LEU A 433 41.25 19.06 -12.48
CA LEU A 433 40.38 19.59 -13.53
C LEU A 433 41.15 19.95 -14.81
N SER A 434 42.43 20.35 -14.68
CA SER A 434 43.27 20.72 -15.81
C SER A 434 43.70 19.50 -16.63
N VAL A 435 44.07 18.38 -15.99
CA VAL A 435 44.39 17.12 -16.66
C VAL A 435 43.18 16.57 -17.39
N ARG A 436 42.01 16.60 -16.73
CA ARG A 436 40.74 16.21 -17.35
C ARG A 436 40.45 17.04 -18.59
N ARG A 437 40.53 18.36 -18.47
CA ARG A 437 40.26 19.30 -19.57
C ARG A 437 41.21 19.07 -20.74
N HIS A 438 42.51 18.92 -20.46
CA HIS A 438 43.53 18.62 -21.46
C HIS A 438 43.26 17.32 -22.21
N ALA A 439 42.87 16.27 -21.50
CA ALA A 439 42.56 14.99 -22.13
C ALA A 439 41.25 15.03 -22.94
N LEU A 440 40.23 15.74 -22.47
CA LEU A 440 39.00 15.99 -23.24
C LEU A 440 39.29 16.83 -24.50
N ASP A 441 40.20 17.80 -24.43
CA ASP A 441 40.61 18.60 -25.59
C ASP A 441 41.41 17.78 -26.61
N LYS A 442 42.31 16.90 -26.15
CA LYS A 442 42.98 15.92 -27.02
C LYS A 442 41.98 14.95 -27.65
N LEU A 443 41.01 14.45 -26.87
CA LEU A 443 39.93 13.61 -27.40
C LEU A 443 39.13 14.35 -28.47
N ALA A 444 38.77 15.61 -28.22
CA ALA A 444 38.08 16.46 -29.19
C ALA A 444 38.89 16.64 -30.49
N GLN A 445 40.21 16.82 -30.39
CA GLN A 445 41.10 16.91 -31.56
C GLN A 445 41.19 15.58 -32.31
N SER A 446 41.22 14.45 -31.60
CA SER A 446 41.20 13.10 -32.20
C SER A 446 39.88 12.82 -32.94
N ILE A 447 38.74 13.18 -32.35
CA ILE A 447 37.41 13.09 -32.99
C ILE A 447 37.38 13.92 -34.29
N LYS A 448 38.05 15.08 -34.32
CA LYS A 448 38.21 15.92 -35.53
C LYS A 448 39.24 15.39 -36.53
N GLY A 449 39.92 14.27 -36.24
CA GLY A 449 40.99 13.71 -37.07
C GLY A 449 42.29 14.53 -37.06
N LEU A 450 42.45 15.47 -36.13
CA LEU A 450 43.62 16.35 -36.04
C LEU A 450 44.79 15.70 -35.28
N VAL A 451 44.50 14.72 -34.42
CA VAL A 451 45.47 14.05 -33.56
C VAL A 451 45.24 12.53 -33.66
N PRO A 452 46.30 11.71 -33.77
CA PRO A 452 46.15 10.26 -33.77
C PRO A 452 45.60 9.75 -32.43
N ILE A 453 44.76 8.71 -32.47
CA ILE A 453 44.10 8.11 -31.30
C ILE A 453 45.07 7.79 -30.16
N GLN A 454 46.29 7.36 -30.48
CA GLN A 454 47.33 6.98 -29.50
C GLN A 454 47.83 8.16 -28.64
N ALA A 455 47.54 9.40 -29.02
CA ALA A 455 47.95 10.60 -28.28
C ALA A 455 46.88 11.09 -27.29
N VAL A 456 45.70 10.47 -27.27
CA VAL A 456 44.64 10.77 -26.30
C VAL A 456 44.96 10.06 -24.98
N ASP A 457 45.19 10.84 -23.93
CA ASP A 457 45.40 10.32 -22.58
C ASP A 457 44.05 9.82 -22.04
N GLN A 458 43.84 8.51 -22.01
CA GLN A 458 42.59 7.91 -21.53
C GLN A 458 42.53 7.94 -20.00
N TYR A 459 42.44 9.12 -19.38
CA TYR A 459 42.41 9.23 -17.90
C TYR A 459 41.26 8.45 -17.25
N TRP A 460 40.20 8.15 -18.02
CA TRP A 460 39.05 7.34 -17.62
C TRP A 460 39.27 5.83 -17.80
N ILE A 461 40.28 5.40 -18.56
CA ILE A 461 40.67 4.00 -18.77
C ILE A 461 42.00 3.78 -18.05
N GLY A 462 41.92 3.43 -16.77
CA GLY A 462 43.05 2.88 -16.04
C GLY A 462 44.07 3.93 -15.60
N VAL A 463 43.79 4.58 -14.48
CA VAL A 463 44.88 5.12 -13.68
C VAL A 463 45.58 3.94 -12.99
N ASN A 464 46.81 3.63 -13.40
CA ASN A 464 47.70 2.67 -12.72
C ASN A 464 48.32 3.29 -11.46
N THR A 465 47.67 4.31 -10.91
CA THR A 465 48.06 4.99 -9.68
C THR A 465 46.83 4.94 -8.77
N PRO A 466 46.92 4.40 -7.55
CA PRO A 466 45.75 4.25 -6.70
C PRO A 466 45.20 5.62 -6.29
N HIS A 467 43.91 5.85 -6.49
CA HIS A 467 43.23 7.09 -6.11
C HIS A 467 42.10 6.81 -5.14
N LEU A 468 42.14 7.45 -3.96
CA LEU A 468 41.06 7.36 -2.98
C LEU A 468 39.79 8.05 -3.51
N LEU A 469 38.70 7.30 -3.58
CA LEU A 469 37.37 7.76 -3.99
C LEU A 469 36.50 8.15 -2.80
N GLN A 470 36.57 7.34 -1.74
CA GLN A 470 35.80 7.54 -0.52
C GLN A 470 36.56 6.96 0.66
N GLU A 471 36.61 7.69 1.77
CA GLU A 471 37.28 7.28 3.00
C GLU A 471 36.26 6.70 3.99
N GLY A 472 36.62 5.59 4.65
CA GLY A 472 35.91 5.09 5.83
C GLY A 472 34.50 4.51 5.61
N TYR A 473 34.12 4.12 4.39
CA TYR A 473 32.84 3.44 4.12
C TYR A 473 32.79 2.10 4.87
N PHE A 474 32.09 2.06 6.00
CA PHE A 474 32.07 0.93 6.95
C PHE A 474 33.46 0.35 7.26
N GLY A 475 34.46 1.21 7.45
CA GLY A 475 35.83 0.77 7.73
C GLY A 475 36.65 0.37 6.50
N TYR A 476 36.15 0.65 5.29
CA TYR A 476 36.88 0.47 4.02
C TYR A 476 37.11 1.80 3.31
N ASN A 477 38.29 1.95 2.74
CA ASN A 477 38.64 3.00 1.79
C ASN A 477 38.37 2.50 0.38
N LEU A 478 37.51 3.20 -0.37
CA LEU A 478 37.23 2.89 -1.78
C LEU A 478 38.26 3.58 -2.66
N ILE A 479 38.98 2.83 -3.49
CA ILE A 479 40.12 3.31 -4.27
C ILE A 479 39.95 2.90 -5.74
N ALA A 480 40.06 3.85 -6.67
CA ALA A 480 40.19 3.55 -8.10
C ALA A 480 41.64 3.17 -8.41
N TYR A 481 41.85 1.99 -8.99
CA TYR A 481 43.17 1.55 -9.45
C TYR A 481 43.05 0.53 -10.58
N ALA A 482 43.84 0.70 -11.64
CA ALA A 482 43.90 -0.18 -12.81
C ALA A 482 42.52 -0.43 -13.46
N GLY A 483 41.68 0.61 -13.54
CA GLY A 483 40.37 0.54 -14.18
C GLY A 483 39.30 -0.19 -13.37
N ARG A 484 39.49 -0.32 -12.05
CA ARG A 484 38.56 -0.95 -11.12
C ARG A 484 38.44 -0.13 -9.85
N VAL A 485 37.34 -0.35 -9.12
CA VAL A 485 37.17 0.15 -7.75
C VAL A 485 37.54 -0.97 -6.78
N TRP A 486 38.39 -0.64 -5.83
CA TRP A 486 38.88 -1.53 -4.79
C TRP A 486 38.40 -1.02 -3.44
N ALA A 487 37.73 -1.84 -2.64
CA ALA A 487 37.48 -1.51 -1.24
C ALA A 487 38.61 -2.10 -0.41
N ILE A 488 39.35 -1.25 0.31
CA ILE A 488 40.51 -1.64 1.11
C ILE A 488 40.20 -1.40 2.59
N GLU A 489 40.29 -2.43 3.41
CA GLU A 489 40.01 -2.33 4.84
C GLU A 489 41.02 -1.38 5.51
N VAL A 490 40.53 -0.35 6.22
CA VAL A 490 41.34 0.75 6.78
C VAL A 490 42.37 0.23 7.80
N THR A 491 42.06 -0.87 8.48
CA THR A 491 42.90 -1.48 9.52
C THR A 491 43.95 -2.44 8.97
N ALA A 492 43.90 -2.80 7.69
CA ALA A 492 44.79 -3.80 7.09
C ALA A 492 46.22 -3.29 6.84
N GLY A 493 46.48 -1.98 6.99
CA GLY A 493 47.78 -1.35 6.78
C GLY A 493 48.04 -0.95 5.32
N PRO A 494 49.29 -0.58 4.95
CA PRO A 494 49.61 -0.16 3.58
C PRO A 494 49.64 -1.36 2.61
N LEU A 495 48.88 -1.27 1.51
CA LEU A 495 48.87 -2.27 0.44
C LEU A 495 49.79 -1.86 -0.72
N ASP A 496 50.66 -2.78 -1.15
CA ASP A 496 51.41 -2.66 -2.40
C ASP A 496 50.78 -3.52 -3.50
N PHE A 497 50.13 -2.87 -4.47
CA PHE A 497 49.49 -3.53 -5.61
C PHE A 497 50.47 -4.22 -6.57
N ALA A 498 51.79 -3.97 -6.47
CA ALA A 498 52.80 -4.65 -7.28
C ALA A 498 53.11 -6.06 -6.76
N ASN A 499 52.76 -6.36 -5.51
CA ASN A 499 53.00 -7.66 -4.89
C ASN A 499 51.76 -8.56 -5.05
N ALA A 500 51.77 -9.42 -6.08
CA ALA A 500 50.64 -10.27 -6.42
C ALA A 500 50.23 -11.24 -5.30
N ASP A 501 51.18 -11.71 -4.49
CA ASP A 501 50.92 -12.64 -3.40
C ASP A 501 50.12 -11.94 -2.28
N VAL A 502 50.53 -10.71 -1.91
CA VAL A 502 49.82 -9.90 -0.90
C VAL A 502 48.42 -9.52 -1.37
N VAL A 503 48.25 -9.18 -2.65
CA VAL A 503 46.93 -8.87 -3.23
C VAL A 503 46.01 -10.09 -3.22
N GLN A 504 46.51 -11.29 -3.54
CA GLN A 504 45.73 -12.52 -3.47
C GLN A 504 45.35 -12.87 -2.03
N ASP A 505 46.27 -12.71 -1.08
CA ASP A 505 46.01 -12.95 0.34
C ASP A 505 44.92 -12.00 0.87
N TRP A 506 44.95 -10.73 0.47
CA TRP A 506 43.95 -9.73 0.89
C TRP A 506 42.59 -9.93 0.22
N LEU A 507 42.57 -10.41 -1.02
CA LEU A 507 41.33 -10.83 -1.69
C LEU A 507 40.73 -12.07 -1.00
N ALA A 508 41.57 -13.02 -0.59
CA ALA A 508 41.14 -14.24 0.06
C ALA A 508 40.58 -14.01 1.47
N ASN A 509 41.12 -13.04 2.22
CA ASN A 509 40.70 -12.73 3.60
C ASN A 509 39.66 -11.60 3.71
N GLY A 510 39.25 -11.00 2.58
CA GLY A 510 38.25 -9.93 2.53
C GLY A 510 38.74 -8.54 2.98
N SER A 511 40.06 -8.36 3.18
CA SER A 511 40.65 -7.05 3.44
C SER A 511 40.73 -6.19 2.17
N LEU A 512 40.59 -6.82 1.01
CA LEU A 512 40.52 -6.19 -0.30
C LEU A 512 39.35 -6.75 -1.09
N LEU A 513 38.44 -5.89 -1.55
CA LEU A 513 37.33 -6.26 -2.43
C LEU A 513 37.45 -5.55 -3.76
N ARG A 514 36.94 -6.18 -4.82
CA ARG A 514 37.10 -5.71 -6.18
C ARG A 514 35.76 -5.59 -6.88
N ALA A 515 35.48 -4.41 -7.43
CA ALA A 515 34.29 -4.14 -8.22
C ALA A 515 34.60 -3.32 -9.47
N ALA A 516 33.65 -3.30 -10.40
CA ALA A 516 33.73 -2.45 -11.58
C ALA A 516 33.30 -1.00 -11.28
N THR A 517 32.49 -0.78 -10.23
CA THR A 517 31.88 0.50 -9.87
C THR A 517 31.99 0.77 -8.37
N VAL A 518 31.76 2.02 -7.95
CA VAL A 518 31.69 2.42 -6.54
C VAL A 518 30.52 1.72 -5.85
N ASP A 519 29.33 1.76 -6.44
CA ASP A 519 28.15 1.07 -5.90
C ASP A 519 28.34 -0.45 -5.81
N GLY A 520 29.03 -1.04 -6.79
CA GLY A 520 29.39 -2.46 -6.76
C GLY A 520 30.39 -2.77 -5.64
N ALA A 521 31.28 -1.84 -5.30
CA ALA A 521 32.20 -1.96 -4.19
C ALA A 521 31.48 -1.81 -2.84
N CYS A 522 30.58 -0.83 -2.71
CA CYS A 522 29.70 -0.67 -1.54
C CYS A 522 28.89 -1.93 -1.30
N ALA A 523 28.18 -2.43 -2.31
CA ALA A 523 27.40 -3.67 -2.20
C ALA A 523 28.27 -4.91 -1.91
N ALA A 524 29.54 -4.92 -2.33
CA ALA A 524 30.47 -5.99 -1.96
C ALA A 524 30.91 -5.90 -0.49
N VAL A 525 31.16 -4.70 0.02
CA VAL A 525 31.47 -4.43 1.43
C VAL A 525 30.28 -4.82 2.29
N ASP A 526 29.08 -4.38 1.94
CA ASP A 526 27.84 -4.68 2.68
C ASP A 526 27.64 -6.20 2.80
N ARG A 527 27.74 -6.94 1.68
CA ARG A 527 27.65 -8.41 1.67
C ARG A 527 28.73 -9.11 2.50
N LEU A 528 29.94 -8.56 2.55
CA LEU A 528 31.02 -9.12 3.36
C LEU A 528 30.78 -8.88 4.85
N LEU A 529 30.30 -7.70 5.24
CA LEU A 529 29.98 -7.36 6.62
C LEU A 529 28.81 -8.19 7.13
N ASP A 530 27.78 -8.41 6.30
CA ASP A 530 26.68 -9.32 6.63
C ASP A 530 27.19 -10.75 6.88
N ARG A 531 28.13 -11.24 6.06
CA ARG A 531 28.75 -12.55 6.24
C ARG A 531 29.59 -12.64 7.51
N ARG A 532 30.42 -11.64 7.79
CA ARG A 532 31.26 -11.59 9.01
C ARG A 532 30.39 -11.48 10.27
N ALA A 533 29.30 -10.71 10.23
CA ALA A 533 28.33 -10.61 11.32
C ALA A 533 27.65 -11.96 11.59
N PHE A 534 27.30 -12.69 10.53
CA PHE A 534 26.75 -14.04 10.61
C PHE A 534 27.74 -15.06 11.22
N GLU A 535 28.99 -15.06 10.78
CA GLU A 535 30.05 -15.96 11.29
C GLU A 535 30.46 -15.63 12.74
N ALA A 536 30.52 -14.35 13.10
CA ALA A 536 30.74 -13.92 14.48
C ALA A 536 29.57 -14.33 15.38
N GLY A 537 28.33 -14.26 14.88
CA GLY A 537 27.14 -14.79 15.55
C GLY A 537 27.25 -16.28 15.87
N LEU A 538 27.70 -17.09 14.90
CA LEU A 538 27.94 -18.54 15.06
C LEU A 538 29.03 -18.86 16.10
N SER A 539 30.14 -18.12 16.10
CA SER A 539 31.22 -18.32 17.08
C SER A 539 30.80 -17.92 18.50
N LYS A 540 30.02 -16.84 18.65
CA LYS A 540 29.49 -16.39 19.95
C LYS A 540 28.47 -17.40 20.49
N LEU A 541 27.64 -17.98 19.61
CA LEU A 541 26.72 -19.06 19.98
C LEU A 541 27.45 -20.29 20.53
N GLY A 542 28.57 -20.68 19.93
CA GLY A 542 29.37 -21.83 20.38
C GLY A 542 29.96 -21.67 21.79
N THR A 543 30.57 -20.51 22.09
CA THR A 543 31.18 -20.27 23.42
C THR A 543 30.14 -20.05 24.51
N THR A 544 29.03 -19.39 24.18
CA THR A 544 27.94 -19.15 25.13
C THR A 544 27.19 -20.44 25.45
N PHE A 545 27.15 -21.40 24.52
CA PHE A 545 26.59 -22.73 24.75
C PHE A 545 27.42 -23.54 25.75
N ASP A 546 28.74 -23.58 25.61
CA ASP A 546 29.60 -24.38 26.49
C ASP A 546 29.61 -23.85 27.94
N GLU A 547 29.62 -22.53 28.13
CA GLU A 547 29.56 -21.91 29.46
C GLU A 547 28.18 -22.08 30.12
N ARG A 548 27.09 -21.98 29.34
CA ARG A 548 25.74 -22.23 29.83
C ARG A 548 25.49 -23.71 30.11
N LEU A 549 26.06 -24.63 29.34
CA LEU A 549 25.91 -26.08 29.55
C LEU A 549 26.52 -26.49 30.90
N ILE A 550 27.70 -25.97 31.24
CA ILE A 550 28.36 -26.24 32.52
C ILE A 550 27.52 -25.67 33.69
N SER A 551 26.98 -24.45 33.55
CA SER A 551 26.11 -23.83 34.56
C SER A 551 24.75 -24.54 34.72
N LEU A 552 24.13 -24.95 33.61
CA LEU A 552 22.87 -25.67 33.59
C LEU A 552 23.02 -27.07 34.19
N THR A 553 24.11 -27.77 33.92
CA THR A 553 24.34 -29.12 34.47
C THR A 553 24.44 -29.07 36.00
N SER A 554 25.16 -28.12 36.58
CA SER A 554 25.22 -27.95 38.04
C SER A 554 23.90 -27.45 38.66
N ARG A 555 23.09 -26.68 37.93
CA ARG A 555 21.76 -26.23 38.40
C ARG A 555 20.70 -27.32 38.27
N LEU A 556 20.79 -28.20 37.27
CA LEU A 556 19.94 -29.38 37.12
C LEU A 556 20.26 -30.42 38.17
N GLU A 557 21.52 -30.67 38.49
CA GLU A 557 21.90 -31.60 39.57
C GLU A 557 21.35 -31.13 40.93
N ASN A 558 21.50 -29.84 41.26
CA ASN A 558 20.94 -29.27 42.49
C ASN A 558 19.40 -29.21 42.49
N GLY A 559 18.78 -28.93 41.33
CA GLY A 559 17.32 -28.88 41.19
C GLY A 559 16.66 -30.26 41.21
N LEU A 560 17.34 -31.30 40.71
CA LEU A 560 16.90 -32.69 40.78
C LEU A 560 16.99 -33.24 42.21
N GLU A 561 18.01 -32.85 43.00
CA GLU A 561 18.09 -33.18 44.42
C GLU A 561 16.96 -32.50 45.23
N GLU A 562 16.66 -31.22 44.97
CA GLU A 562 15.53 -30.54 45.64
C GLU A 562 14.16 -31.10 45.22
N ALA A 563 13.98 -31.45 43.94
CA ALA A 563 12.74 -32.03 43.43
C ALA A 563 12.52 -33.45 43.95
N ALA A 564 13.58 -34.26 44.09
CA ALA A 564 13.50 -35.58 44.72
C ALA A 564 13.09 -35.47 46.19
N TYR A 565 13.62 -34.49 46.93
CA TYR A 565 13.25 -34.26 48.33
C TYR A 565 11.78 -33.83 48.49
N ARG A 566 11.29 -32.92 47.62
CA ARG A 566 9.88 -32.46 47.65
C ARG A 566 8.90 -33.51 47.14
N ASN A 567 9.31 -34.39 46.23
CA ASN A 567 8.49 -35.51 45.76
C ASN A 567 8.38 -36.61 46.81
N ASP A 568 9.44 -36.92 47.56
CA ASP A 568 9.37 -37.84 48.70
C ASP A 568 8.44 -37.30 49.80
N GLU A 569 8.46 -35.98 50.07
CA GLU A 569 7.54 -35.35 51.02
C GLU A 569 6.07 -35.42 50.55
N ARG A 570 5.83 -35.21 49.24
CA ARG A 570 4.50 -35.36 48.63
C ARG A 570 4.01 -36.80 48.58
N LEU A 571 4.88 -37.77 48.31
CA LEU A 571 4.53 -39.19 48.29
C LEU A 571 4.14 -39.67 49.69
N ASN A 572 4.92 -39.31 50.71
CA ASN A 572 4.60 -39.60 52.11
C ASN A 572 3.26 -38.96 52.55
N THR A 573 2.95 -37.75 52.06
CA THR A 573 1.68 -37.07 52.33
C THR A 573 0.49 -37.70 51.58
N MET A 574 0.72 -38.26 50.39
CA MET A 574 -0.29 -38.99 49.62
C MET A 574 -0.54 -40.40 50.15
N GLU A 575 0.49 -41.11 50.59
CA GLU A 575 0.37 -42.43 51.23
C GLU A 575 -0.39 -42.32 52.56
N ALA A 576 -0.10 -41.31 53.38
CA ALA A 576 -0.86 -41.03 54.60
C ALA A 576 -2.35 -40.71 54.33
N ARG A 577 -2.66 -40.05 53.20
CA ARG A 577 -4.05 -39.77 52.76
C ARG A 577 -4.74 -41.00 52.17
N LEU A 578 -4.00 -41.93 51.56
CA LEU A 578 -4.51 -43.19 51.01
C LEU A 578 -4.82 -44.20 52.12
N GLU A 579 -3.98 -44.31 53.16
CA GLU A 579 -4.27 -45.12 54.35
C GLU A 579 -5.52 -44.62 55.09
N GLN A 580 -5.67 -43.30 55.25
CA GLN A 580 -6.84 -42.69 55.87
C GLN A 580 -8.14 -42.91 55.05
N ARG A 581 -8.02 -43.06 53.72
CA ARG A 581 -9.14 -43.36 52.82
C ARG A 581 -9.47 -44.86 52.79
N GLN A 582 -8.48 -45.74 52.93
CA GLN A 582 -8.68 -47.19 53.03
C GLN A 582 -9.33 -47.58 54.36
N GLU A 583 -8.97 -46.94 55.49
CA GLU A 583 -9.66 -47.12 56.78
C GLU A 583 -11.12 -46.62 56.75
N SER A 584 -11.39 -45.53 56.04
CA SER A 584 -12.76 -45.00 55.85
C SER A 584 -13.65 -45.89 54.94
N ILE A 585 -13.07 -46.70 54.06
CA ILE A 585 -13.81 -47.61 53.16
C ILE A 585 -13.98 -49.00 53.82
N ALA A 586 -13.01 -49.46 54.61
CA ALA A 586 -13.12 -50.70 55.39
C ALA A 586 -14.20 -50.63 56.48
N GLN A 587 -14.50 -49.44 57.02
CA GLN A 587 -15.58 -49.23 58.02
C GLN A 587 -16.99 -49.07 57.41
N ARG A 588 -17.14 -49.04 56.08
CA ARG A 588 -18.44 -48.80 55.40
C ARG A 588 -18.95 -49.92 54.50
N LEU A 589 -18.27 -51.06 54.40
CA LEU A 589 -18.67 -52.21 53.57
C LEU A 589 -18.82 -53.51 54.38
N SER A 590 -19.57 -53.45 55.48
CA SER A 590 -20.28 -54.63 56.01
C SER A 590 -21.73 -54.60 55.52
N LEU A 591 -22.19 -55.69 54.93
CA LEU A 591 -23.56 -56.02 54.48
C LEU A 591 -23.83 -55.84 52.97
N ILE A 592 -23.68 -56.93 52.21
CA ILE A 592 -24.71 -57.64 51.42
C ILE A 592 -23.96 -58.62 50.49
N ALA A 593 -23.99 -59.92 50.82
CA ALA A 593 -23.54 -61.00 49.94
C ALA A 593 -24.78 -61.73 49.39
N PRO A 594 -24.86 -62.10 48.10
CA PRO A 594 -25.89 -63.00 47.61
C PRO A 594 -25.56 -64.45 48.01
N GLU A 595 -26.54 -65.14 48.59
CA GLU A 595 -26.47 -66.56 48.93
C GLU A 595 -26.30 -67.46 47.70
N SER A 596 -25.59 -68.57 47.88
CA SER A 596 -25.20 -69.53 46.86
C SER A 596 -26.31 -70.54 46.57
N ASP A 597 -26.96 -70.41 45.41
CA ASP A 597 -27.58 -71.54 44.72
C ASP A 597 -26.97 -71.60 43.32
N GLY A 598 -26.43 -72.76 42.93
CA GLY A 598 -25.56 -72.96 41.76
C GLY A 598 -26.21 -72.81 40.38
N GLY A 599 -27.23 -71.97 40.24
CA GLY A 599 -27.85 -71.62 38.96
C GLY A 599 -27.47 -70.22 38.49
N THR A 600 -27.25 -70.04 37.19
CA THR A 600 -27.02 -68.72 36.58
C THR A 600 -28.29 -67.88 36.66
N ARG A 601 -28.20 -66.69 37.27
CA ARG A 601 -29.32 -65.73 37.37
C ARG A 601 -28.97 -64.43 36.66
N LEU A 602 -29.77 -64.02 35.69
CA LEU A 602 -29.65 -62.69 35.09
C LEU A 602 -30.03 -61.63 36.13
N LEU A 603 -29.13 -60.67 36.37
CA LEU A 603 -29.30 -59.57 37.30
C LEU A 603 -29.72 -58.29 36.58
N GLN A 604 -29.10 -58.01 35.43
CA GLN A 604 -29.42 -56.88 34.59
C GLN A 604 -29.07 -57.19 33.12
N GLU A 605 -29.95 -56.80 32.22
CA GLU A 605 -29.75 -56.96 30.78
C GLU A 605 -29.27 -55.64 30.17
N ASP A 606 -28.37 -55.72 29.20
CA ASP A 606 -27.91 -54.59 28.37
C ASP A 606 -27.39 -53.36 29.15
N TYR A 607 -26.50 -53.60 30.12
CA TYR A 607 -25.69 -52.52 30.71
C TYR A 607 -24.51 -52.21 29.78
N HIS A 608 -24.70 -51.22 28.91
CA HIS A 608 -23.73 -50.80 27.89
C HIS A 608 -23.22 -51.95 26.98
N GLY A 609 -24.13 -52.84 26.54
CA GLY A 609 -23.80 -53.99 25.72
C GLY A 609 -23.34 -55.24 26.49
N TYR A 610 -23.43 -55.24 27.83
CA TYR A 610 -23.13 -56.38 28.68
C TYR A 610 -24.35 -56.82 29.50
N ASN A 611 -24.53 -58.13 29.62
CA ASN A 611 -25.48 -58.75 30.54
C ASN A 611 -24.80 -59.02 31.89
N LEU A 612 -25.36 -58.51 32.98
CA LEU A 612 -24.88 -58.78 34.33
C LEU A 612 -25.60 -60.02 34.89
N ILE A 613 -24.83 -61.04 35.26
CA ILE A 613 -25.35 -62.31 35.78
C ILE A 613 -24.71 -62.65 37.14
N ALA A 614 -25.47 -63.30 38.02
CA ALA A 614 -24.94 -63.96 39.21
C ALA A 614 -24.66 -65.42 38.87
N TYR A 615 -23.44 -65.88 39.14
CA TYR A 615 -23.06 -67.28 39.02
C TYR A 615 -21.98 -67.62 40.05
N ALA A 616 -22.17 -68.72 40.79
CA ALA A 616 -21.25 -69.22 41.81
C ALA A 616 -20.82 -68.17 42.88
N GLY A 617 -21.77 -67.36 43.35
CA GLY A 617 -21.54 -66.36 44.40
C GLY A 617 -20.77 -65.10 43.95
N ARG A 618 -20.65 -64.88 42.64
CA ARG A 618 -20.02 -63.69 42.04
C ARG A 618 -20.94 -63.07 40.98
N VAL A 619 -20.72 -61.79 40.71
CA VAL A 619 -21.38 -61.06 39.62
C VAL A 619 -20.44 -61.01 38.42
N TRP A 620 -20.97 -61.30 37.25
CA TRP A 620 -20.24 -61.33 35.99
C TRP A 620 -20.91 -60.41 34.97
N ALA A 621 -20.15 -59.59 34.26
CA ALA A 621 -20.63 -58.87 33.09
C ALA A 621 -20.19 -59.62 31.84
N VAL A 622 -21.15 -60.04 31.01
CA VAL A 622 -20.94 -60.84 29.80
C VAL A 622 -21.32 -60.02 28.57
N GLU A 623 -20.41 -59.80 27.64
CA GLU A 623 -20.67 -59.02 26.43
C GLU A 623 -21.73 -59.71 25.57
N MET A 624 -22.79 -58.99 25.20
CA MET A 624 -23.97 -59.57 24.55
C MET A 624 -23.69 -60.14 23.15
N THR A 625 -22.63 -59.68 22.50
CA THR A 625 -22.21 -60.15 21.16
C THR A 625 -21.26 -61.33 21.21
N ALA A 626 -20.67 -61.61 22.37
CA ALA A 626 -19.90 -62.82 22.59
C ALA A 626 -20.91 -63.98 22.74
N GLY A 627 -20.69 -65.11 22.06
CA GLY A 627 -21.69 -66.18 21.93
C GLY A 627 -22.11 -66.90 23.24
N SER A 628 -22.42 -68.19 23.17
CA SER A 628 -22.77 -68.97 24.37
C SER A 628 -21.51 -69.22 25.22
N LEU A 629 -21.50 -68.74 26.47
CA LEU A 629 -20.41 -69.00 27.44
C LEU A 629 -20.70 -70.27 28.26
N ASP A 630 -19.76 -71.21 28.27
CA ASP A 630 -19.77 -72.38 29.15
C ASP A 630 -18.82 -72.18 30.33
N PHE A 631 -19.39 -71.90 31.52
CA PHE A 631 -18.64 -71.68 32.75
C PHE A 631 -17.91 -72.92 33.29
N ALA A 632 -18.19 -74.12 32.75
CA ALA A 632 -17.47 -75.33 33.13
C ALA A 632 -16.12 -75.48 32.42
N ASN A 633 -15.88 -74.71 31.35
CA ASN A 633 -14.66 -74.77 30.57
C ASN A 633 -13.71 -73.61 30.95
N ALA A 634 -12.70 -73.92 31.78
CA ALA A 634 -11.78 -72.93 32.33
C ALA A 634 -10.99 -72.16 31.26
N ASP A 635 -10.61 -72.82 30.17
CA ASP A 635 -9.84 -72.20 29.09
C ASP A 635 -10.66 -71.12 28.37
N VAL A 636 -11.96 -71.38 28.17
CA VAL A 636 -12.89 -70.42 27.54
C VAL A 636 -13.15 -69.22 28.46
N VAL A 637 -13.23 -69.45 29.78
CA VAL A 637 -13.41 -68.38 30.77
C VAL A 637 -12.17 -67.49 30.85
N GLU A 638 -10.95 -68.06 30.82
CA GLU A 638 -9.70 -67.29 30.80
C GLU A 638 -9.56 -66.45 29.52
N ASP A 639 -9.87 -67.02 28.35
CA ASP A 639 -9.83 -66.28 27.07
C ASP A 639 -10.79 -65.09 27.07
N TRP A 640 -12.00 -65.27 27.61
CA TRP A 640 -13.01 -64.20 27.67
C TRP A 640 -12.70 -63.13 28.72
N LEU A 641 -12.02 -63.50 29.81
CA LEU A 641 -11.47 -62.55 30.78
C LEU A 641 -10.31 -61.74 30.16
N ALA A 642 -9.45 -62.39 29.37
CA ALA A 642 -8.30 -61.76 28.75
C ALA A 642 -8.68 -60.76 27.65
N ASN A 643 -9.74 -61.03 26.88
CA ASN A 643 -10.19 -60.15 25.79
C ASN A 643 -11.27 -59.13 26.21
N GLY A 644 -11.72 -59.17 27.47
CA GLY A 644 -12.71 -58.25 28.03
C GLY A 644 -14.16 -58.54 27.63
N SER A 645 -14.45 -59.71 27.06
CA SER A 645 -15.82 -60.17 26.80
C SER A 645 -16.52 -60.68 28.07
N LEU A 646 -15.75 -60.95 29.12
CA LEU A 646 -16.24 -61.34 30.45
C LEU A 646 -15.51 -60.53 31.52
N LEU A 647 -16.25 -59.94 32.46
CA LEU A 647 -15.70 -59.21 33.60
C LEU A 647 -16.26 -59.77 34.90
N GLN A 648 -15.43 -59.84 35.94
CA GLN A 648 -15.81 -60.41 37.23
C GLN A 648 -15.82 -59.33 38.33
N ALA A 649 -16.87 -59.33 39.14
CA ALA A 649 -16.98 -58.49 40.32
C ALA A 649 -17.69 -59.22 41.49
N VAL A 650 -17.56 -58.64 42.67
CA VAL A 650 -18.22 -59.17 43.89
C VAL A 650 -19.65 -58.63 44.03
N THR A 651 -19.94 -57.46 43.46
CA THR A 651 -21.25 -56.78 43.53
C THR A 651 -21.67 -56.26 42.15
N VAL A 652 -22.96 -55.95 41.98
CA VAL A 652 -23.51 -55.37 40.74
C VAL A 652 -22.87 -54.02 40.43
N ASP A 653 -22.74 -53.14 41.42
CA ASP A 653 -22.08 -51.84 41.25
C ASP A 653 -20.59 -52.00 40.87
N GLY A 654 -19.93 -53.02 41.41
CA GLY A 654 -18.55 -53.36 41.04
C GLY A 654 -18.43 -53.84 39.59
N ALA A 655 -19.44 -54.55 39.09
CA ALA A 655 -19.49 -54.99 37.68
C ALA A 655 -19.77 -53.81 36.75
N CYS A 656 -20.70 -52.90 37.12
CA CYS A 656 -20.98 -51.68 36.37
C CYS A 656 -19.73 -50.81 36.24
N ALA A 657 -19.05 -50.55 37.36
CA ALA A 657 -17.80 -49.78 37.36
C ALA A 657 -16.64 -50.46 36.60
N ALA A 658 -16.66 -51.79 36.45
CA ALA A 658 -15.70 -52.51 35.64
C ALA A 658 -15.99 -52.36 34.13
N VAL A 659 -17.28 -52.44 33.73
CA VAL A 659 -17.73 -52.19 32.36
C VAL A 659 -17.43 -50.74 31.94
N ASP A 660 -17.76 -49.76 32.78
CA ASP A 660 -17.53 -48.34 32.48
C ASP A 660 -16.03 -48.05 32.29
N ARG A 661 -15.17 -48.60 33.16
CA ARG A 661 -13.71 -48.48 33.01
C ARG A 661 -13.17 -49.16 31.74
N LEU A 662 -13.75 -50.29 31.32
CA LEU A 662 -13.35 -50.97 30.09
C LEU A 662 -13.77 -50.17 28.86
N LEU A 663 -14.98 -49.59 28.86
CA LEU A 663 -15.50 -48.79 27.76
C LEU A 663 -14.79 -47.44 27.64
N ASP A 664 -14.47 -46.79 28.76
CA ASP A 664 -13.62 -45.59 28.77
C ASP A 664 -12.23 -45.90 28.22
N ARG A 665 -11.66 -47.05 28.57
CA ARG A 665 -10.38 -47.51 28.03
C ARG A 665 -10.46 -47.81 26.53
N ARG A 666 -11.49 -48.53 26.06
CA ARG A 666 -11.71 -48.81 24.62
C ARG A 666 -11.98 -47.52 23.83
N ALA A 667 -12.72 -46.56 24.40
CA ALA A 667 -12.97 -45.25 23.80
C ALA A 667 -11.69 -44.40 23.73
N PHE A 668 -10.84 -44.48 24.76
CA PHE A 668 -9.52 -43.85 24.78
C PHE A 668 -8.57 -44.49 23.77
N GLU A 669 -8.53 -45.82 23.65
CA GLU A 669 -7.69 -46.56 22.68
C GLU A 669 -8.18 -46.38 21.23
N ALA A 670 -9.50 -46.37 20.99
CA ALA A 670 -10.09 -46.01 19.70
C ALA A 670 -9.85 -44.53 19.35
N GLY A 671 -9.90 -43.66 20.35
CA GLY A 671 -9.48 -42.25 20.26
C GLY A 671 -8.02 -42.12 19.85
N LEU A 672 -7.12 -42.92 20.44
CA LEU A 672 -5.69 -42.96 20.12
C LEU A 672 -5.42 -43.52 18.71
N SER A 673 -6.15 -44.54 18.26
CA SER A 673 -6.02 -45.10 16.90
C SER A 673 -6.54 -44.14 15.81
N LYS A 674 -7.63 -43.43 16.11
CA LYS A 674 -8.19 -42.37 15.23
C LYS A 674 -7.34 -41.11 15.27
N LEU A 675 -6.71 -40.78 16.41
CA LEU A 675 -5.68 -39.76 16.49
C LEU A 675 -4.46 -40.17 15.66
N GLY A 676 -3.89 -41.37 15.83
CA GLY A 676 -2.66 -41.78 15.13
C GLY A 676 -2.74 -41.70 13.60
N THR A 677 -3.84 -42.15 13.00
CA THR A 677 -4.03 -42.10 11.53
C THR A 677 -4.32 -40.69 10.98
N THR A 678 -4.94 -39.83 11.78
CA THR A 678 -5.20 -38.42 11.41
C THR A 678 -4.00 -37.53 11.75
N PHE A 679 -3.21 -37.90 12.76
CA PHE A 679 -1.98 -37.24 13.16
C PHE A 679 -0.88 -37.54 12.17
N ASP A 680 -0.58 -38.78 11.78
CA ASP A 680 0.56 -39.02 10.87
C ASP A 680 0.41 -38.33 9.51
N GLY A 681 -0.80 -38.30 8.95
CA GLY A 681 -1.08 -37.59 7.69
C GLY A 681 -1.05 -36.06 7.82
N ARG A 682 -1.49 -35.51 8.96
CA ARG A 682 -1.43 -34.06 9.21
C ARG A 682 -0.08 -33.60 9.75
N LEU A 683 0.66 -34.44 10.47
CA LEU A 683 1.94 -34.17 11.08
C LEU A 683 3.03 -34.18 10.01
N ILE A 684 3.01 -35.06 9.01
CA ILE A 684 3.95 -34.96 7.88
C ILE A 684 3.70 -33.67 7.06
N SER A 685 2.43 -33.29 6.87
CA SER A 685 2.05 -32.05 6.17
C SER A 685 2.32 -30.79 7.00
N LEU A 686 2.05 -30.80 8.31
CA LEU A 686 2.30 -29.69 9.21
C LEU A 686 3.77 -29.56 9.54
N THR A 687 4.51 -30.65 9.75
CA THR A 687 5.95 -30.59 10.05
C THR A 687 6.71 -30.08 8.84
N SER A 688 6.35 -30.46 7.61
CA SER A 688 6.97 -29.87 6.40
C SER A 688 6.53 -28.41 6.16
N ARG A 689 5.33 -28.00 6.58
CA ARG A 689 4.87 -26.59 6.50
C ARG A 689 5.35 -25.71 7.66
N LEU A 690 5.61 -26.30 8.83
CA LEU A 690 6.18 -25.66 10.01
C LEU A 690 7.69 -25.62 9.93
N GLU A 691 8.40 -26.61 9.41
CA GLU A 691 9.85 -26.54 9.22
C GLU A 691 10.19 -25.48 8.16
N ASN A 692 9.50 -25.49 7.01
CA ASN A 692 9.69 -24.45 6.00
C ASN A 692 9.17 -23.08 6.47
N GLY A 693 8.02 -23.03 7.15
CA GLY A 693 7.44 -21.79 7.66
C GLY A 693 8.16 -21.20 8.88
N LEU A 694 8.74 -22.04 9.74
CA LEU A 694 9.55 -21.62 10.88
C LEU A 694 10.99 -21.32 10.46
N GLU A 695 11.59 -21.98 9.46
CA GLU A 695 12.89 -21.53 8.94
C GLU A 695 12.75 -20.15 8.28
N GLU A 696 11.72 -19.93 7.47
CA GLU A 696 11.52 -18.62 6.82
C GLU A 696 11.05 -17.53 7.80
N ALA A 697 10.20 -17.87 8.77
CA ALA A 697 9.75 -16.94 9.78
C ALA A 697 10.79 -16.73 10.88
N ALA A 698 11.59 -17.72 11.27
CA ALA A 698 12.70 -17.54 12.21
C ALA A 698 13.87 -16.81 11.55
N TYR A 699 14.13 -16.98 10.25
CA TYR A 699 15.12 -16.17 9.55
C TYR A 699 14.70 -14.68 9.51
N ARG A 700 13.45 -14.39 9.13
CA ARG A 700 12.95 -13.00 9.06
C ARG A 700 12.62 -12.40 10.43
N ASN A 701 12.20 -13.22 11.40
CA ASN A 701 11.97 -12.77 12.78
C ASN A 701 13.28 -12.70 13.56
N ASP A 702 14.31 -13.52 13.37
CA ASP A 702 15.62 -13.35 13.99
C ASP A 702 16.35 -12.16 13.39
N GLU A 703 16.17 -11.85 12.10
CA GLU A 703 16.72 -10.63 11.51
C GLU A 703 16.03 -9.39 12.09
N ARG A 704 14.70 -9.42 12.24
CA ARG A 704 13.92 -8.32 12.85
C ARG A 704 14.06 -8.25 14.38
N LEU A 705 14.10 -9.38 15.08
CA LEU A 705 14.31 -9.47 16.53
C LEU A 705 15.75 -9.18 16.86
N ASN A 706 16.78 -9.63 16.14
CA ASN A 706 18.14 -9.14 16.39
C ASN A 706 18.27 -7.65 16.09
N THR A 707 17.61 -7.12 15.04
CA THR A 707 17.62 -5.67 14.80
C THR A 707 16.85 -4.91 15.88
N MET A 708 15.76 -5.46 16.41
CA MET A 708 14.96 -4.85 17.49
C MET A 708 15.54 -5.07 18.88
N GLU A 709 16.13 -6.23 19.19
CA GLU A 709 16.85 -6.61 20.41
C GLU A 709 18.18 -5.90 20.46
N THR A 710 18.93 -5.76 19.36
CA THR A 710 20.13 -4.90 19.37
C THR A 710 19.74 -3.44 19.64
N ARG A 711 18.61 -2.96 19.10
CA ARG A 711 18.08 -1.61 19.39
C ARG A 711 17.44 -1.50 20.78
N LEU A 712 16.89 -2.58 21.32
CA LEU A 712 16.25 -2.64 22.65
C LEU A 712 17.27 -2.91 23.75
N GLU A 713 18.34 -3.65 23.51
CA GLU A 713 19.51 -3.83 24.38
C GLU A 713 20.32 -2.53 24.38
N GLN A 714 20.56 -1.89 23.22
CA GLN A 714 21.14 -0.55 23.19
C GLN A 714 20.26 0.49 23.92
N ARG A 715 18.92 0.36 23.85
CA ARG A 715 17.99 1.19 24.65
C ARG A 715 17.90 0.77 26.11
N GLN A 716 17.95 -0.52 26.45
CA GLN A 716 17.81 -1.04 27.82
C GLN A 716 19.10 -0.87 28.60
N GLU A 717 20.27 -0.96 27.94
CA GLU A 717 21.57 -0.63 28.52
C GLU A 717 21.68 0.90 28.71
N SER A 718 21.13 1.68 27.77
CA SER A 718 20.93 3.14 27.93
C SER A 718 19.93 3.50 29.06
N ILE A 719 18.85 2.73 29.23
CA ILE A 719 17.81 2.96 30.27
C ILE A 719 18.26 2.43 31.64
N ALA A 720 18.98 1.31 31.71
CA ALA A 720 19.54 0.74 32.93
C ALA A 720 20.70 1.60 33.48
N GLN A 721 21.49 2.22 32.59
CA GLN A 721 22.44 3.26 32.98
C GLN A 721 21.72 4.54 33.49
N ARG A 722 20.58 4.91 32.88
CA ARG A 722 19.74 6.05 33.28
C ARG A 722 19.01 5.87 34.63
N LEU A 723 18.75 4.65 35.08
CA LEU A 723 17.98 4.38 36.31
C LEU A 723 18.80 4.30 37.61
N SER A 724 20.14 4.47 37.55
CA SER A 724 20.99 4.36 38.75
C SER A 724 21.42 5.68 39.41
N LEU A 725 20.99 6.85 38.91
CA LEU A 725 21.44 8.15 39.43
C LEU A 725 20.31 9.17 39.58
N ILE A 726 19.68 9.19 40.76
CA ILE A 726 18.98 10.38 41.26
C ILE A 726 19.67 10.85 42.55
N ALA A 727 20.00 12.15 42.56
CA ALA A 727 20.58 13.01 43.59
C ALA A 727 22.14 13.05 43.69
N PRO A 728 22.79 14.18 43.31
CA PRO A 728 24.14 14.50 43.78
C PRO A 728 24.06 15.09 45.21
N GLU A 729 24.58 14.36 46.19
CA GLU A 729 25.01 14.94 47.46
C GLU A 729 26.24 15.84 47.24
N SER A 730 26.38 16.82 48.13
CA SER A 730 27.24 18.01 48.03
C SER A 730 28.72 17.75 48.29
N ASP A 731 29.41 17.04 47.40
CA ASP A 731 30.88 17.03 47.37
C ASP A 731 31.37 17.69 46.07
N GLY A 732 32.25 18.69 46.20
CA GLY A 732 32.69 19.61 45.13
C GLY A 732 33.52 19.00 43.99
N GLY A 733 33.33 17.72 43.67
CA GLY A 733 33.98 17.02 42.57
C GLY A 733 33.13 16.97 41.30
N THR A 734 33.77 17.15 40.14
CA THR A 734 33.14 17.00 38.82
C THR A 734 32.87 15.52 38.52
N ARG A 735 31.62 15.17 38.21
CA ARG A 735 31.23 13.80 37.84
C ARG A 735 30.58 13.78 36.47
N LEU A 736 31.07 12.93 35.56
CA LEU A 736 30.44 12.71 34.27
C LEU A 736 29.14 11.91 34.44
N LEU A 737 28.04 12.42 33.88
CA LEU A 737 26.70 11.84 33.97
C LEU A 737 26.30 11.14 32.68
N GLN A 738 26.67 11.70 31.53
CA GLN A 738 26.41 11.12 30.21
C GLN A 738 27.45 11.63 29.20
N GLU A 739 28.06 10.74 28.43
CA GLU A 739 28.91 11.13 27.30
C GLU A 739 28.09 11.22 26.01
N ASP A 740 28.49 12.14 25.13
CA ASP A 740 27.99 12.27 23.76
C ASP A 740 26.46 12.32 23.60
N TYR A 741 25.79 13.14 24.40
CA TYR A 741 24.41 13.52 24.13
C TYR A 741 24.39 14.55 22.99
N TYR A 742 24.31 14.07 21.76
CA TYR A 742 24.37 14.86 20.52
C TYR A 742 25.60 15.78 20.44
N GLY A 743 26.79 15.24 20.76
CA GLY A 743 28.05 16.00 20.78
C GLY A 743 28.30 16.78 22.08
N TYR A 744 27.51 16.57 23.15
CA TYR A 744 27.71 17.17 24.47
C TYR A 744 27.88 16.13 25.58
N ASN A 745 28.88 16.32 26.43
CA ASN A 745 29.05 15.58 27.68
C ASN A 745 28.24 16.26 28.81
N LEU A 746 27.31 15.54 29.43
CA LEU A 746 26.58 16.01 30.61
C LEU A 746 27.40 15.68 31.87
N ILE A 747 27.71 16.70 32.69
CA ILE A 747 28.48 16.57 33.93
C ILE A 747 27.69 17.16 35.12
N ALA A 748 27.82 16.55 36.29
CA ALA A 748 27.39 17.12 37.55
C ALA A 748 28.55 17.87 38.19
N TYR A 749 28.37 19.15 38.46
CA TYR A 749 29.35 19.98 39.15
C TYR A 749 28.64 21.04 40.00
N ALA A 750 29.06 21.16 41.27
CA ALA A 750 28.50 22.11 42.24
C ALA A 750 26.97 22.03 42.42
N GLY A 751 26.40 20.82 42.42
CA GLY A 751 24.96 20.59 42.62
C GLY A 751 24.07 20.93 41.43
N ARG A 752 24.65 21.11 40.23
CA ARG A 752 23.92 21.35 38.97
C ARG A 752 24.43 20.45 37.86
N VAL A 753 23.60 20.27 36.83
CA VAL A 753 23.96 19.52 35.61
C VAL A 753 24.37 20.50 34.53
N TRP A 754 25.48 20.21 33.87
CA TRP A 754 26.04 21.02 32.80
C TRP A 754 26.20 20.17 31.54
N ALA A 755 25.78 20.65 30.38
CA ALA A 755 26.11 20.04 29.08
C ALA A 755 27.32 20.76 28.48
N VAL A 756 28.39 20.02 28.17
CA VAL A 756 29.66 20.53 27.67
C VAL A 756 29.89 19.97 26.26
N GLU A 757 30.02 20.82 25.25
CA GLU A 757 30.29 20.39 23.88
C GLU A 757 31.65 19.65 23.80
N MET A 758 31.66 18.44 23.23
CA MET A 758 32.82 17.53 23.27
C MET A 758 34.03 18.04 22.49
N THR A 759 33.82 18.92 21.52
CA THR A 759 34.89 19.57 20.75
C THR A 759 35.47 20.77 21.48
N ALA A 760 34.83 21.24 22.54
CA ALA A 760 35.35 22.31 23.37
C ALA A 760 36.49 21.73 24.23
N GLY A 761 37.68 22.33 24.15
CA GLY A 761 38.88 21.84 24.84
C GLY A 761 38.77 21.83 26.37
N SER A 762 39.90 21.63 27.07
CA SER A 762 40.00 21.63 28.54
C SER A 762 39.22 22.80 29.19
N LEU A 763 38.16 22.48 29.93
CA LEU A 763 37.25 23.46 30.53
C LEU A 763 37.84 24.08 31.80
N ASP A 764 37.97 25.41 31.85
CA ASP A 764 38.25 26.17 33.07
C ASP A 764 36.98 26.91 33.51
N PHE A 765 36.38 26.45 34.62
CA PHE A 765 35.14 27.02 35.17
C PHE A 765 35.29 28.48 35.63
N ALA A 766 36.51 29.03 35.70
CA ALA A 766 36.73 30.45 36.00
C ALA A 766 36.32 31.39 34.83
N ASN A 767 36.15 30.87 33.60
CA ASN A 767 35.80 31.62 32.37
C ASN A 767 34.50 31.13 31.69
N ALA A 768 33.54 30.59 32.46
CA ALA A 768 32.36 29.90 31.92
C ALA A 768 31.37 30.79 31.12
N GLU A 769 31.47 32.11 31.19
CA GLU A 769 30.49 33.05 30.62
C GLU A 769 30.52 33.10 29.08
N ASP A 770 31.70 33.02 28.47
CA ASP A 770 31.84 32.96 27.00
C ASP A 770 31.30 31.64 26.43
N TRP A 771 31.43 30.55 27.19
CA TRP A 771 31.01 29.20 26.79
C TRP A 771 29.49 29.00 26.95
N LEU A 772 28.89 29.70 27.92
CA LEU A 772 27.44 29.80 28.03
C LEU A 772 26.84 30.60 26.87
N THR A 773 27.56 31.61 26.39
CA THR A 773 27.05 32.54 25.36
C THR A 773 27.10 31.93 23.95
N ASN A 774 28.11 31.13 23.63
CA ASN A 774 28.24 30.44 22.33
C ASN A 774 27.52 29.08 22.26
N GLY A 775 26.91 28.65 23.37
CA GLY A 775 26.16 27.40 23.49
C GLY A 775 27.03 26.16 23.70
N SER A 776 28.35 26.28 23.82
CA SER A 776 29.26 25.15 24.10
C SER A 776 29.18 24.66 25.55
N LEU A 777 28.53 25.43 26.43
CA LEU A 777 28.21 25.06 27.81
C LEU A 777 26.74 25.42 28.11
N LEU A 778 25.94 24.47 28.60
CA LEU A 778 24.54 24.70 28.99
C LEU A 778 24.30 24.24 30.43
N GLN A 779 23.49 24.97 31.19
CA GLN A 779 23.22 24.65 32.60
C GLN A 779 21.76 24.27 32.82
N ALA A 780 21.53 23.21 33.60
CA ALA A 780 20.19 22.83 34.07
C ALA A 780 20.22 22.26 35.49
N ALA A 781 19.04 22.23 36.12
CA ALA A 781 18.88 21.65 37.45
C ALA A 781 18.82 20.11 37.45
N THR A 782 18.46 19.50 36.31
CA THR A 782 18.29 18.05 36.15
C THR A 782 18.89 17.58 34.82
N VAL A 783 19.15 16.28 34.69
CA VAL A 783 19.64 15.66 33.45
C VAL A 783 18.64 15.86 32.31
N ASP A 784 17.35 15.60 32.55
CA ASP A 784 16.30 15.84 31.55
C ASP A 784 16.20 17.32 31.14
N GLY A 785 16.43 18.24 32.08
CA GLY A 785 16.48 19.67 31.80
C GLY A 785 17.68 20.05 30.93
N ALA A 786 18.83 19.39 31.11
CA ALA A 786 20.01 19.59 30.29
C ALA A 786 19.82 19.00 28.88
N CYS A 787 19.24 17.80 28.77
CA CYS A 787 18.87 17.18 27.49
C CYS A 787 17.91 18.08 26.69
N ALA A 788 16.83 18.56 27.32
CA ALA A 788 15.88 19.46 26.66
C ALA A 788 16.50 20.81 26.26
N ALA A 789 17.55 21.27 26.95
CA ALA A 789 18.29 22.46 26.57
C ALA A 789 19.19 22.22 25.34
N VAL A 790 19.86 21.07 25.28
CA VAL A 790 20.65 20.65 24.11
C VAL A 790 19.73 20.45 22.90
N ASP A 791 18.60 19.77 23.05
CA ASP A 791 17.65 19.54 21.95
C ASP A 791 17.14 20.87 21.36
N ARG A 792 16.75 21.84 22.20
CA ARG A 792 16.35 23.18 21.74
C ARG A 792 17.47 23.94 21.04
N LEU A 793 18.73 23.78 21.49
CA LEU A 793 19.88 24.42 20.86
C LEU A 793 20.16 23.80 19.48
N LEU A 794 20.02 22.47 19.35
CA LEU A 794 20.22 21.77 18.09
C LEU A 794 19.11 22.05 17.08
N ASP A 795 17.85 22.12 17.52
CA ASP A 795 16.74 22.55 16.67
C ASP A 795 16.97 23.98 16.16
N ARG A 796 17.44 24.88 17.03
CA ARG A 796 17.82 26.24 16.64
C ARG A 796 19.00 26.26 15.67
N ARG A 797 20.07 25.50 15.92
CA ARG A 797 21.24 25.40 15.01
C ARG A 797 20.87 24.75 13.68
N ALA A 798 19.95 23.78 13.65
CA ALA A 798 19.44 23.18 12.43
C ALA A 798 18.60 24.17 11.61
N PHE A 799 17.80 24.99 12.28
CA PHE A 799 17.06 26.09 11.65
C PHE A 799 18.02 27.19 11.12
N GLU A 800 19.01 27.61 11.90
CA GLU A 800 20.02 28.59 11.51
C GLU A 800 20.95 28.06 10.41
N ALA A 801 21.32 26.77 10.42
CA ALA A 801 22.05 26.11 9.34
C ALA A 801 21.20 25.99 8.07
N GLY A 802 19.89 25.79 8.20
CA GLY A 802 18.94 25.88 7.10
C GLY A 802 18.93 27.28 6.47
N LEU A 803 18.90 28.32 7.29
CA LEU A 803 19.00 29.72 6.88
C LEU A 803 20.35 30.05 6.24
N SER A 804 21.46 29.66 6.85
CA SER A 804 22.82 29.85 6.32
C SER A 804 23.07 29.05 5.05
N THR A 805 22.48 27.85 4.90
CA THR A 805 22.51 27.09 3.63
C THR A 805 21.71 27.83 2.56
N MET A 806 20.63 28.51 2.94
CA MET A 806 19.85 29.35 2.02
C MET A 806 20.62 30.62 1.63
N GLU A 807 21.30 31.27 2.57
CA GLU A 807 22.19 32.42 2.33
C GLU A 807 23.42 32.04 1.51
N THR A 808 24.08 30.91 1.81
CA THR A 808 25.20 30.39 1.02
C THR A 808 24.75 30.01 -0.39
N ARG A 809 23.53 29.48 -0.55
CA ARG A 809 22.93 29.26 -1.89
C ARG A 809 22.60 30.57 -2.59
N LEU A 810 22.26 31.64 -1.87
CA LEU A 810 22.05 32.98 -2.43
C LEU A 810 23.38 33.64 -2.81
N GLU A 811 24.43 33.50 -1.98
CA GLU A 811 25.79 34.01 -2.23
C GLU A 811 26.49 33.23 -3.34
N GLN A 812 26.43 31.89 -3.37
CA GLN A 812 26.94 31.06 -4.48
C GLN A 812 26.19 31.37 -5.78
N ARG A 813 24.90 31.73 -5.70
CA ARG A 813 24.13 32.17 -6.86
C ARG A 813 24.53 33.59 -7.27
N GLN A 814 24.82 34.50 -6.33
CA GLN A 814 25.39 35.83 -6.63
C GLN A 814 26.82 35.76 -7.21
N GLU A 815 27.66 34.83 -6.75
CA GLU A 815 29.05 34.64 -7.19
C GLU A 815 29.12 33.91 -8.54
N SER A 816 28.22 32.95 -8.78
CA SER A 816 27.95 32.34 -10.09
C SER A 816 27.43 33.38 -11.10
N ILE A 817 26.58 34.32 -10.65
CA ILE A 817 26.13 35.46 -11.45
C ILE A 817 27.30 36.42 -11.73
N ALA A 818 28.15 36.73 -10.75
CA ALA A 818 29.34 37.59 -10.92
C ALA A 818 30.38 37.01 -11.88
N GLN A 819 30.60 35.69 -11.87
CA GLN A 819 31.50 35.01 -12.81
C GLN A 819 30.92 34.93 -14.23
N ARG A 820 29.60 34.71 -14.36
CA ARG A 820 28.88 34.77 -15.66
C ARG A 820 28.86 36.17 -16.27
N LEU A 821 28.88 37.22 -15.45
CA LEU A 821 28.91 38.62 -15.88
C LEU A 821 30.24 39.05 -16.55
N SER A 822 31.32 38.26 -16.46
CA SER A 822 32.63 38.62 -17.03
C SER A 822 32.83 38.24 -18.51
N LEU A 823 31.91 37.46 -19.12
CA LEU A 823 32.14 36.83 -20.44
C LEU A 823 31.13 37.21 -21.53
N ILE A 824 30.18 38.12 -21.29
CA ILE A 824 29.17 38.52 -22.28
C ILE A 824 29.09 40.05 -22.36
N ALA A 825 30.14 40.68 -22.90
CA ALA A 825 30.04 42.04 -23.43
C ALA A 825 29.86 41.94 -24.96
N PRO A 826 28.74 42.40 -25.54
CA PRO A 826 28.56 42.40 -26.98
C PRO A 826 29.48 43.45 -27.64
N GLU A 827 30.26 43.03 -28.65
CA GLU A 827 31.08 43.92 -29.47
C GLU A 827 30.23 44.98 -30.19
N SER A 828 30.80 46.18 -30.33
CA SER A 828 30.11 47.45 -30.65
C SER A 828 29.82 47.66 -32.15
N ASP A 829 29.20 46.70 -32.83
CA ASP A 829 28.66 46.94 -34.17
C ASP A 829 27.25 47.52 -34.05
N GLY A 830 27.06 48.77 -34.48
CA GLY A 830 25.87 49.60 -34.27
C GLY A 830 24.55 49.14 -34.93
N GLY A 831 24.40 47.85 -35.28
CA GLY A 831 23.18 47.28 -35.84
C GLY A 831 22.26 46.69 -34.75
N THR A 832 20.94 46.83 -34.93
CA THR A 832 19.94 46.17 -34.08
C THR A 832 19.88 44.68 -34.40
N ARG A 833 20.06 43.81 -33.40
CA ARG A 833 19.95 42.35 -33.54
C ARG A 833 18.91 41.82 -32.57
N LEU A 834 17.90 41.11 -33.07
CA LEU A 834 16.97 40.36 -32.23
C LEU A 834 17.72 39.21 -31.55
N LEU A 835 17.66 39.16 -30.21
CA LEU A 835 18.28 38.13 -29.39
C LEU A 835 17.27 37.06 -28.99
N GLN A 836 16.06 37.48 -28.62
CA GLN A 836 14.96 36.59 -28.24
C GLN A 836 13.62 37.28 -28.49
N GLU A 837 12.67 36.54 -29.05
CA GLU A 837 11.30 37.00 -29.31
C GLU A 837 10.36 36.53 -28.19
N ASP A 838 9.40 37.38 -27.81
CA ASP A 838 8.33 37.07 -26.87
C ASP A 838 8.77 36.47 -25.51
N TYR A 839 9.71 37.13 -24.84
CA TYR A 839 10.01 36.87 -23.44
C TYR A 839 9.00 37.61 -22.54
N HIS A 840 7.94 36.89 -22.14
CA HIS A 840 6.84 37.44 -21.33
C HIS A 840 6.20 38.71 -21.93
N GLY A 841 6.01 38.76 -23.26
CA GLY A 841 5.47 39.92 -23.97
C GLY A 841 6.50 40.99 -24.33
N TYR A 842 7.80 40.73 -24.16
CA TYR A 842 8.90 41.61 -24.58
C TYR A 842 9.81 40.95 -25.61
N ASN A 843 10.25 41.71 -26.61
CA ASN A 843 11.33 41.31 -27.52
C ASN A 843 12.68 41.79 -26.97
N LEU A 844 13.64 40.88 -26.82
CA LEU A 844 14.99 41.19 -26.40
C LEU A 844 15.87 41.46 -27.62
N ILE A 845 16.47 42.65 -27.69
CA ILE A 845 17.31 43.08 -28.81
C ILE A 845 18.67 43.59 -28.31
N ALA A 846 19.74 43.34 -29.05
CA ALA A 846 21.02 44.01 -28.87
C ALA A 846 21.05 45.27 -29.74
N TYR A 847 21.34 46.42 -29.14
CA TYR A 847 21.56 47.68 -29.85
C TYR A 847 22.56 48.56 -29.09
N ALA A 848 23.55 49.10 -29.81
CA ALA A 848 24.60 49.97 -29.27
C ALA A 848 25.36 49.39 -28.06
N GLY A 849 25.68 48.09 -28.10
CA GLY A 849 26.43 47.41 -27.03
C GLY A 849 25.63 47.14 -25.76
N ARG A 850 24.30 47.25 -25.81
CA ARG A 850 23.39 46.95 -24.68
C ARG A 850 22.26 46.03 -25.14
N VAL A 851 21.66 45.33 -24.18
CA VAL A 851 20.45 44.54 -24.40
C VAL A 851 19.24 45.35 -23.94
N TRP A 852 18.22 45.37 -24.78
CA TRP A 852 16.98 46.08 -24.55
C TRP A 852 15.82 45.10 -24.61
N ALA A 853 14.93 45.12 -23.62
CA ALA A 853 13.63 44.44 -23.68
C ALA A 853 12.58 45.45 -24.13
N VAL A 854 11.92 45.18 -25.26
CA VAL A 854 10.94 46.07 -25.89
C VAL A 854 9.56 45.41 -25.82
N GLU A 855 8.60 46.05 -25.15
CA GLU A 855 7.25 45.49 -25.00
C GLU A 855 6.55 45.39 -26.37
N MET A 856 6.07 44.18 -26.71
CA MET A 856 5.55 43.88 -28.04
C MET A 856 4.28 44.67 -28.40
N THR A 857 3.54 45.14 -27.39
CA THR A 857 2.29 45.89 -27.56
C THR A 857 2.50 47.40 -27.68
N ALA A 858 3.70 47.91 -27.39
CA ALA A 858 3.97 49.35 -27.31
C ALA A 858 4.15 50.04 -28.68
N GLY A 859 4.15 49.30 -29.80
CA GLY A 859 4.28 49.83 -31.16
C GLY A 859 5.72 49.80 -31.70
N SER A 860 6.02 50.60 -32.73
CA SER A 860 7.38 50.68 -33.31
C SER A 860 8.24 51.71 -32.58
N LEU A 861 9.41 51.29 -32.09
CA LEU A 861 10.38 52.14 -31.39
C LEU A 861 11.48 52.63 -32.34
N ASP A 862 11.70 53.94 -32.40
CA ASP A 862 12.83 54.56 -33.09
C ASP A 862 13.95 54.91 -32.08
N PHE A 863 15.01 54.10 -32.06
CA PHE A 863 16.17 54.30 -31.18
C PHE A 863 16.97 55.58 -31.47
N ALA A 864 16.73 56.26 -32.60
CA ALA A 864 17.38 57.53 -32.91
C ALA A 864 16.71 58.73 -32.23
N ASN A 865 15.47 58.57 -31.73
CA ASN A 865 14.72 59.63 -31.08
C ASN A 865 14.81 59.52 -29.55
N ALA A 866 15.69 60.32 -28.94
CA ALA A 866 15.97 60.27 -27.50
C ALA A 866 14.72 60.51 -26.63
N ASP A 867 13.81 61.38 -27.06
CA ASP A 867 12.58 61.70 -26.30
C ASP A 867 11.64 60.48 -26.24
N VAL A 868 11.57 59.71 -27.33
CA VAL A 868 10.75 58.47 -27.39
C VAL A 868 11.37 57.38 -26.54
N VAL A 869 12.70 57.25 -26.55
CA VAL A 869 13.41 56.27 -25.72
C VAL A 869 13.26 56.59 -24.23
N GLU A 870 13.34 57.86 -23.82
CA GLU A 870 13.11 58.27 -22.43
C GLU A 870 11.67 58.03 -21.98
N ASP A 871 10.67 58.34 -22.82
CA ASP A 871 9.25 58.08 -22.50
C ASP A 871 8.97 56.59 -22.34
N TRP A 872 9.54 55.74 -23.19
CA TRP A 872 9.37 54.28 -23.09
C TRP A 872 10.09 53.67 -21.89
N LEU A 873 11.26 54.21 -21.52
CA LEU A 873 11.96 53.83 -20.28
C LEU A 873 11.15 54.26 -19.05
N ALA A 874 10.56 55.44 -19.05
CA ALA A 874 9.75 55.96 -17.95
C ALA A 874 8.46 55.15 -17.72
N ASN A 875 7.83 54.69 -18.81
CA ASN A 875 6.60 53.89 -18.75
C ASN A 875 6.85 52.39 -18.57
N GLY A 876 8.12 51.96 -18.58
CA GLY A 876 8.53 50.57 -18.43
C GLY A 876 8.24 49.70 -19.65
N ASN A 877 7.95 50.31 -20.80
CA ASN A 877 7.73 49.64 -22.09
C ASN A 877 9.07 49.30 -22.79
N LEU A 878 10.17 49.90 -22.30
CA LEU A 878 11.53 49.62 -22.70
C LEU A 878 12.38 49.42 -21.45
N LEU A 879 13.10 48.30 -21.36
CA LEU A 879 13.99 48.01 -20.24
C LEU A 879 15.41 47.80 -20.76
N GLN A 880 16.39 48.35 -20.06
CA GLN A 880 17.79 48.31 -20.48
C GLN A 880 18.60 47.45 -19.53
N ALA A 881 19.44 46.58 -20.09
CA ALA A 881 20.41 45.79 -19.35
C ALA A 881 21.73 45.64 -20.12
N ALA A 882 22.78 45.28 -19.39
CA ALA A 882 24.07 44.96 -19.99
C ALA A 882 24.06 43.58 -20.69
N THR A 883 23.19 42.67 -20.27
CA THR A 883 23.14 41.27 -20.73
C THR A 883 21.70 40.80 -20.96
N VAL A 884 21.53 39.67 -21.68
CA VAL A 884 20.22 39.03 -21.91
C VAL A 884 19.57 38.64 -20.59
N ASP A 885 20.31 37.96 -19.71
CA ASP A 885 19.81 37.59 -18.38
C ASP A 885 19.44 38.82 -17.53
N GLY A 886 20.19 39.91 -17.66
CA GLY A 886 19.86 41.17 -17.00
C GLY A 886 18.57 41.81 -17.54
N ALA A 887 18.31 41.65 -18.84
CA ALA A 887 17.07 42.11 -19.48
C ALA A 887 15.89 41.23 -19.05
N CYS A 888 16.07 39.90 -19.00
CA CYS A 888 15.09 38.96 -18.47
C CYS A 888 14.73 39.30 -17.01
N ALA A 889 15.73 39.47 -16.15
CA ALA A 889 15.51 39.84 -14.75
C ALA A 889 14.91 41.25 -14.58
N ALA A 890 15.12 42.15 -15.54
CA ALA A 890 14.44 43.45 -15.56
C ALA A 890 12.97 43.30 -15.94
N VAL A 891 12.65 42.46 -16.93
CA VAL A 891 11.27 42.13 -17.33
C VAL A 891 10.52 41.47 -16.16
N ASP A 892 11.10 40.46 -15.52
CA ASP A 892 10.48 39.77 -14.39
C ASP A 892 10.19 40.74 -13.24
N ARG A 893 11.16 41.59 -12.86
CA ARG A 893 10.96 42.63 -11.84
C ARG A 893 9.89 43.65 -12.23
N GLN A 894 9.80 44.00 -13.52
CA GLN A 894 8.80 44.95 -14.01
C GLN A 894 7.40 44.34 -13.99
N LEU A 895 7.26 43.04 -14.30
CA LEU A 895 5.99 42.32 -14.22
C LEU A 895 5.56 42.11 -12.76
N ASP A 896 6.50 41.74 -11.89
CA ASP A 896 6.25 41.64 -10.44
C ASP A 896 5.85 43.00 -9.86
N ARG A 897 6.50 44.08 -10.29
CA ARG A 897 6.15 45.45 -9.90
C ARG A 897 4.75 45.83 -10.39
N ARG A 898 4.40 45.55 -11.66
CA ARG A 898 3.06 45.82 -12.20
C ARG A 898 1.99 44.99 -11.46
N ALA A 899 2.28 43.72 -11.12
CA ALA A 899 1.39 42.88 -10.34
C ALA A 899 1.23 43.38 -8.89
N PHE A 900 2.32 43.84 -8.28
CA PHE A 900 2.32 44.42 -6.94
C PHE A 900 1.63 45.79 -6.91
N GLU A 901 1.83 46.66 -7.89
CA GLU A 901 1.14 47.95 -8.03
C GLU A 901 -0.34 47.76 -8.36
N ALA A 902 -0.72 46.75 -9.15
CA ALA A 902 -2.12 46.35 -9.33
C ALA A 902 -2.73 45.82 -8.03
N GLY A 903 -1.97 45.03 -7.26
CA GLY A 903 -2.34 44.57 -5.93
C GLY A 903 -2.49 45.71 -4.92
N LEU A 904 -1.56 46.67 -4.90
CA LEU A 904 -1.60 47.87 -4.07
C LEU A 904 -2.70 48.84 -4.50
N SER A 905 -2.97 48.98 -5.79
CA SER A 905 -4.12 49.73 -6.30
C SER A 905 -5.40 49.07 -5.81
N THR A 906 -5.51 47.73 -5.90
CA THR A 906 -6.65 46.96 -5.40
C THR A 906 -6.80 47.10 -3.87
N ILE A 907 -5.70 47.11 -3.13
CA ILE A 907 -5.66 47.29 -1.67
C ILE A 907 -5.96 48.75 -1.28
N ALA A 908 -5.46 49.74 -2.01
CA ALA A 908 -5.74 51.16 -1.79
C ALA A 908 -7.19 51.52 -2.14
N GLN A 909 -7.75 50.90 -3.19
CA GLN A 909 -9.17 50.96 -3.52
C GLN A 909 -10.02 50.33 -2.39
N ARG A 910 -9.58 49.18 -1.85
CA ARG A 910 -10.22 48.51 -0.70
C ARG A 910 -10.09 49.27 0.62
N LEU A 911 -8.96 49.93 0.88
CA LEU A 911 -8.71 50.71 2.10
C LEU A 911 -9.42 52.08 2.08
N SER A 912 -9.69 52.65 0.89
CA SER A 912 -10.47 53.89 0.74
C SER A 912 -11.98 53.75 1.06
N LEU A 913 -12.44 52.51 1.33
CA LEU A 913 -13.85 52.15 1.54
C LEU A 913 -14.19 51.84 3.02
N ILE A 914 -13.25 51.99 3.96
CA ILE A 914 -13.43 51.51 5.35
C ILE A 914 -14.09 52.54 6.30
N ALA A 915 -14.41 53.76 5.86
CA ALA A 915 -15.28 54.65 6.65
C ALA A 915 -16.09 55.62 5.77
N PRO A 916 -17.43 55.51 5.70
CA PRO A 916 -18.24 56.57 5.11
C PRO A 916 -18.32 57.75 6.10
N GLU A 917 -17.73 58.88 5.75
CA GLU A 917 -18.02 60.17 6.40
C GLU A 917 -19.50 60.52 6.21
N SER A 918 -20.05 61.23 7.19
CA SER A 918 -21.49 61.45 7.43
C SER A 918 -22.20 62.42 6.46
N ASP A 919 -21.78 62.49 5.21
CA ASP A 919 -22.47 63.31 4.21
C ASP A 919 -23.61 62.49 3.60
N GLY A 920 -24.85 62.93 3.81
CA GLY A 920 -26.09 62.21 3.50
C GLY A 920 -26.39 61.93 2.00
N GLY A 921 -25.37 61.85 1.15
CA GLY A 921 -25.49 61.47 -0.25
C GLY A 921 -25.34 59.96 -0.47
N THR A 922 -26.09 59.41 -1.42
CA THR A 922 -25.94 58.02 -1.87
C THR A 922 -24.66 57.86 -2.68
N ARG A 923 -23.79 56.92 -2.28
CA ARG A 923 -22.55 56.58 -3.01
C ARG A 923 -22.59 55.12 -3.45
N LEU A 924 -22.43 54.86 -4.74
CA LEU A 924 -22.24 53.50 -5.24
C LEU A 924 -20.88 52.96 -4.77
N LEU A 925 -20.88 51.81 -4.09
CA LEU A 925 -19.70 51.13 -3.57
C LEU A 925 -19.25 50.02 -4.51
N GLN A 926 -20.20 49.26 -5.06
CA GLN A 926 -19.94 48.17 -5.99
C GLN A 926 -21.17 47.97 -6.88
N GLU A 927 -20.97 47.86 -8.19
CA GLU A 927 -22.02 47.58 -9.15
C GLU A 927 -22.06 46.07 -9.46
N ASP A 928 -23.27 45.53 -9.67
CA ASP A 928 -23.51 44.16 -10.13
C ASP A 928 -22.82 43.04 -9.32
N TYR A 929 -22.90 43.11 -8.00
CA TYR A 929 -22.57 41.96 -7.15
C TYR A 929 -23.73 40.97 -7.16
N HIS A 930 -23.62 39.97 -8.04
CA HIS A 930 -24.65 38.95 -8.27
C HIS A 930 -26.05 39.53 -8.57
N GLY A 931 -26.13 40.58 -9.38
CA GLY A 931 -27.38 41.27 -9.71
C GLY A 931 -27.83 42.32 -8.68
N TYR A 932 -26.98 42.68 -7.72
CA TYR A 932 -27.23 43.75 -6.74
C TYR A 932 -26.18 44.87 -6.84
N ASN A 933 -26.62 46.12 -6.73
CA ASN A 933 -25.76 47.27 -6.54
C ASN A 933 -25.57 47.54 -5.05
N LEU A 934 -24.32 47.53 -4.57
CA LEU A 934 -23.99 47.89 -3.19
C LEU A 934 -23.78 49.40 -3.11
N ILE A 935 -24.55 50.08 -2.27
CA ILE A 935 -24.49 51.53 -2.08
C ILE A 935 -24.29 51.88 -0.61
N ALA A 936 -23.56 52.96 -0.31
CA ALA A 936 -23.54 53.60 0.99
C ALA A 936 -24.60 54.70 1.02
N TYR A 937 -25.47 54.67 2.02
CA TYR A 937 -26.43 55.73 2.29
C TYR A 937 -26.69 55.83 3.79
N ALA A 938 -26.63 57.06 4.32
CA ALA A 938 -26.82 57.37 5.75
C ALA A 938 -25.94 56.54 6.71
N GLY A 939 -24.68 56.31 6.34
CA GLY A 939 -23.71 55.59 7.18
C GLY A 939 -23.90 54.07 7.21
N ARG A 940 -24.70 53.49 6.31
CA ARG A 940 -24.91 52.04 6.17
C ARG A 940 -24.69 51.58 4.73
N VAL A 941 -24.39 50.30 4.56
CA VAL A 941 -24.29 49.66 3.24
C VAL A 941 -25.59 48.97 2.91
N TRP A 942 -26.07 49.17 1.68
CA TRP A 942 -27.31 48.59 1.17
C TRP A 942 -27.01 47.83 -0.12
N ALA A 943 -27.51 46.61 -0.26
CA ALA A 943 -27.52 45.90 -1.54
C ALA A 943 -28.89 46.08 -2.19
N VAL A 944 -28.93 46.67 -3.38
CA VAL A 944 -30.15 46.99 -4.12
C VAL A 944 -30.21 46.14 -5.38
N GLU A 945 -31.24 45.32 -5.54
CA GLU A 945 -31.40 44.45 -6.72
C GLU A 945 -31.50 45.32 -7.99
N MET A 946 -30.65 45.05 -8.99
CA MET A 946 -30.54 45.90 -10.19
C MET A 946 -31.81 45.92 -11.04
N THR A 947 -32.67 44.92 -10.89
CA THR A 947 -33.95 44.82 -11.61
C THR A 947 -35.09 45.52 -10.88
N ALA A 948 -34.93 45.82 -9.59
CA ALA A 948 -35.85 46.64 -8.84
C ALA A 948 -35.58 48.11 -9.27
N GLY A 949 -36.64 48.87 -9.59
CA GLY A 949 -36.55 50.18 -10.24
C GLY A 949 -35.81 51.29 -9.44
N SER A 950 -36.19 52.56 -9.60
CA SER A 950 -35.58 53.62 -8.79
C SER A 950 -36.09 53.56 -7.35
N LEU A 951 -35.20 53.35 -6.37
CA LEU A 951 -35.53 53.37 -4.94
C LEU A 951 -35.43 54.78 -4.38
N ASP A 952 -36.52 55.27 -3.76
CA ASP A 952 -36.53 56.50 -2.98
C ASP A 952 -36.37 56.19 -1.49
N PHE A 953 -35.16 56.37 -0.97
CA PHE A 953 -34.84 56.13 0.45
C PHE A 953 -35.59 57.07 1.42
N ALA A 954 -36.24 58.13 0.94
CA ALA A 954 -37.06 59.00 1.77
C ALA A 954 -38.47 58.41 2.04
N ASN A 955 -38.90 57.42 1.26
CA ASN A 955 -40.20 56.79 1.39
C ASN A 955 -40.10 55.47 2.18
N ALA A 956 -40.42 55.52 3.47
CA ALA A 956 -40.29 54.39 4.39
C ALA A 956 -41.07 53.14 3.96
N ASP A 957 -42.27 53.32 3.39
CA ASP A 957 -43.13 52.20 2.95
C ASP A 957 -42.48 51.43 1.79
N VAL A 958 -41.82 52.14 0.87
CA VAL A 958 -41.11 51.51 -0.27
C VAL A 958 -39.86 50.77 0.21
N VAL A 959 -39.16 51.32 1.20
CA VAL A 959 -37.97 50.68 1.81
C VAL A 959 -38.38 49.40 2.55
N GLU A 960 -39.47 49.42 3.32
CA GLU A 960 -39.98 48.22 4.00
C GLU A 960 -40.44 47.14 3.02
N ASP A 961 -41.17 47.50 1.96
CA ASP A 961 -41.61 46.54 0.93
C ASP A 961 -40.41 45.86 0.24
N TRP A 962 -39.34 46.61 -0.05
CA TRP A 962 -38.15 46.07 -0.69
C TRP A 962 -37.27 45.24 0.26
N LEU A 963 -37.25 45.57 1.55
CA LEU A 963 -36.63 44.71 2.57
C LEU A 963 -37.41 43.40 2.71
N ALA A 964 -38.74 43.44 2.64
CA ALA A 964 -39.60 42.27 2.81
C ALA A 964 -39.51 41.27 1.65
N ASN A 965 -39.35 41.76 0.41
CA ASN A 965 -39.24 40.91 -0.79
C ASN A 965 -37.79 40.54 -1.17
N GLY A 966 -36.81 41.06 -0.43
CA GLY A 966 -35.38 40.81 -0.62
C GLY A 966 -34.73 41.62 -1.75
N SER A 967 -35.44 42.55 -2.39
CA SER A 967 -34.86 43.47 -3.38
C SER A 967 -33.97 44.55 -2.76
N LEU A 968 -34.00 44.70 -1.44
CA LEU A 968 -33.10 45.55 -0.66
C LEU A 968 -32.56 44.76 0.54
N LEU A 969 -31.24 44.79 0.76
CA LEU A 969 -30.59 44.19 1.94
C LEU A 969 -29.74 45.23 2.64
N GLN A 970 -29.68 45.17 3.97
CA GLN A 970 -28.90 46.13 4.78
C GLN A 970 -27.75 45.42 5.51
N ALA A 971 -26.57 46.03 5.49
CA ALA A 971 -25.41 45.57 6.25
C ALA A 971 -24.57 46.73 6.80
N ALA A 972 -23.75 46.44 7.80
CA ALA A 972 -22.81 47.40 8.37
C ALA A 972 -21.56 47.62 7.50
N THR A 973 -21.21 46.65 6.66
CA THR A 973 -20.01 46.65 5.82
C THR A 973 -20.32 46.09 4.43
N VAL A 974 -19.44 46.37 3.45
CA VAL A 974 -19.53 45.80 2.10
C VAL A 974 -19.50 44.28 2.15
N ASP A 975 -18.57 43.69 2.91
CA ASP A 975 -18.49 42.23 3.08
C ASP A 975 -19.76 41.65 3.71
N GLY A 976 -20.36 42.35 4.68
CA GLY A 976 -21.63 41.94 5.26
C GLY A 976 -22.79 41.99 4.25
N ALA A 977 -22.78 42.95 3.32
CA ALA A 977 -23.76 43.04 2.25
C ALA A 977 -23.57 41.92 1.22
N CYS A 978 -22.32 41.60 0.85
CA CYS A 978 -21.99 40.48 -0.02
C CYS A 978 -22.50 39.16 0.56
N VAL A 979 -22.18 38.88 1.84
CA VAL A 979 -22.64 37.66 2.53
C VAL A 979 -24.17 37.59 2.61
N ALA A 980 -24.85 38.73 2.78
CA ALA A 980 -26.31 38.78 2.78
C ALA A 980 -26.91 38.47 1.40
N VAL A 981 -26.31 38.98 0.32
CA VAL A 981 -26.70 38.68 -1.07
C VAL A 981 -26.50 37.20 -1.37
N ASP A 982 -25.34 36.64 -1.03
CA ASP A 982 -25.02 35.23 -1.30
C ASP A 982 -26.02 34.29 -0.58
N ARG A 983 -26.32 34.55 0.69
CA ARG A 983 -27.33 33.79 1.45
C ARG A 983 -28.73 33.89 0.87
N LEU A 984 -29.12 35.05 0.34
CA LEU A 984 -30.43 35.24 -0.30
C LEU A 984 -30.53 34.45 -1.60
N LEU A 985 -29.46 34.44 -2.41
CA LEU A 985 -29.41 33.72 -3.68
C LEU A 985 -29.40 32.21 -3.46
N ASP A 986 -28.67 31.73 -2.46
CA ASP A 986 -28.69 30.31 -2.05
C ASP A 986 -30.11 29.88 -1.64
N ARG A 987 -30.81 30.72 -0.87
CA ARG A 987 -32.20 30.48 -0.48
C ARG A 987 -33.14 30.46 -1.69
N ARG A 988 -33.04 31.42 -2.61
CA ARG A 988 -33.86 31.46 -3.84
C ARG A 988 -33.59 30.26 -4.75
N ALA A 989 -32.33 29.83 -4.88
CA ALA A 989 -31.96 28.64 -5.64
C ALA A 989 -32.53 27.36 -5.01
N PHE A 990 -32.53 27.26 -3.68
CA PHE A 990 -33.15 26.17 -2.94
C PHE A 990 -34.68 26.15 -3.12
N GLU A 991 -35.35 27.29 -2.99
CA GLU A 991 -36.81 27.41 -3.18
C GLU A 991 -37.23 27.11 -4.64
N ALA A 992 -36.44 27.53 -5.64
CA ALA A 992 -36.65 27.17 -7.04
C ALA A 992 -36.45 25.66 -7.30
N GLY A 993 -35.48 25.05 -6.62
CA GLY A 993 -35.27 23.61 -6.61
C GLY A 993 -36.47 22.85 -6.06
N LEU A 994 -37.03 23.31 -4.93
CA LEU A 994 -38.25 22.78 -4.33
C LEU A 994 -39.45 22.87 -5.28
N SER A 995 -39.72 24.04 -5.86
CA SER A 995 -40.84 24.23 -6.81
C SER A 995 -40.69 23.36 -8.08
N THR A 996 -39.47 23.19 -8.58
CA THR A 996 -39.18 22.29 -9.71
C THR A 996 -39.45 20.84 -9.33
N MET A 997 -39.16 20.45 -8.08
CA MET A 997 -39.40 19.11 -7.57
C MET A 997 -40.91 18.85 -7.38
N GLU A 998 -41.66 19.82 -6.87
CA GLU A 998 -43.12 19.79 -6.76
C GLU A 998 -43.77 19.64 -8.14
N THR A 999 -43.34 20.43 -9.14
CA THR A 999 -43.86 20.35 -10.52
C THR A 999 -43.59 18.98 -11.14
N ARG A 1000 -42.42 18.37 -10.89
CA ARG A 1000 -42.08 17.02 -11.37
C ARG A 1000 -42.87 15.93 -10.66
N LEU A 1001 -43.19 16.13 -9.38
CA LEU A 1001 -44.05 15.23 -8.61
C LEU A 1001 -45.50 15.29 -9.13
N GLU A 1002 -46.03 16.47 -9.45
CA GLU A 1002 -47.35 16.65 -10.06
C GLU A 1002 -47.45 16.01 -11.46
N GLN A 1003 -46.44 16.21 -12.32
CA GLN A 1003 -46.39 15.57 -13.65
C GLN A 1003 -46.30 14.04 -13.56
N ARG A 1004 -45.60 13.52 -12.55
CA ARG A 1004 -45.51 12.08 -12.28
C ARG A 1004 -46.81 11.52 -11.71
N GLN A 1005 -47.54 12.30 -10.89
CA GLN A 1005 -48.87 11.95 -10.39
C GLN A 1005 -49.90 11.86 -11.53
N GLU A 1006 -49.91 12.80 -12.48
CA GLU A 1006 -50.79 12.75 -13.66
C GLU A 1006 -50.50 11.53 -14.54
N SER A 1007 -49.21 11.20 -14.74
CA SER A 1007 -48.80 10.03 -15.52
C SER A 1007 -49.18 8.69 -14.85
N ILE A 1008 -49.14 8.62 -13.52
CA ILE A 1008 -49.53 7.42 -12.76
C ILE A 1008 -51.06 7.29 -12.69
N ALA A 1009 -51.80 8.39 -12.51
CA ALA A 1009 -53.26 8.40 -12.52
C ALA A 1009 -53.85 7.95 -13.87
N GLN A 1010 -53.24 8.34 -15.00
CA GLN A 1010 -53.63 7.89 -16.34
C GLN A 1010 -53.36 6.39 -16.59
N ARG A 1011 -52.36 5.80 -15.92
CA ARG A 1011 -52.04 4.36 -16.05
C ARG A 1011 -52.90 3.47 -15.15
N LEU A 1012 -53.41 4.00 -14.04
CA LEU A 1012 -54.18 3.25 -13.04
C LEU A 1012 -55.69 3.18 -13.33
N SER A 1013 -56.23 3.97 -14.26
CA SER A 1013 -57.66 3.91 -14.63
C SER A 1013 -58.05 2.66 -15.44
N LEU A 1014 -57.12 1.74 -15.72
CA LEU A 1014 -57.30 0.61 -16.63
C LEU A 1014 -57.44 -0.76 -15.95
N ILE A 1015 -57.29 -0.86 -14.62
CA ILE A 1015 -57.31 -2.16 -13.94
C ILE A 1015 -58.00 -2.02 -12.58
N ALA A 1016 -59.27 -2.45 -12.48
CA ALA A 1016 -59.96 -2.65 -11.21
C ALA A 1016 -60.58 -4.06 -11.18
N PRO A 1017 -60.21 -4.93 -10.24
CA PRO A 1017 -60.89 -6.20 -10.02
C PRO A 1017 -62.07 -6.04 -9.06
N GLU A 1018 -63.17 -6.77 -9.32
CA GLU A 1018 -64.31 -6.90 -8.39
C GLU A 1018 -63.93 -7.83 -7.22
N PHE A 1019 -64.19 -7.41 -5.98
CA PHE A 1019 -63.98 -8.22 -4.77
C PHE A 1019 -65.26 -8.39 -3.95
N ASP A 1020 -65.43 -9.60 -3.43
CA ASP A 1020 -66.59 -10.17 -2.77
C ASP A 1020 -66.44 -10.14 -1.23
N GLY A 1021 -66.80 -8.99 -0.63
CA GLY A 1021 -67.36 -8.81 0.72
C GLY A 1021 -66.60 -9.23 2.00
N GLY A 1022 -65.67 -10.18 1.97
CA GLY A 1022 -64.97 -10.69 3.16
C GLY A 1022 -63.61 -10.03 3.44
N THR A 1023 -63.21 -9.95 4.72
CA THR A 1023 -61.85 -9.51 5.10
C THR A 1023 -60.82 -10.56 4.71
N ARG A 1024 -59.84 -10.20 3.89
CA ARG A 1024 -58.75 -11.09 3.45
C ARG A 1024 -57.40 -10.42 3.66
N LEU A 1025 -56.49 -11.06 4.39
CA LEU A 1025 -55.09 -10.64 4.45
C LEU A 1025 -54.45 -10.80 3.06
N LEU A 1026 -53.89 -9.71 2.55
CA LEU A 1026 -53.23 -9.67 1.24
C LEU A 1026 -51.72 -9.79 1.39
N GLN A 1027 -51.15 -9.10 2.37
CA GLN A 1027 -49.72 -9.11 2.68
C GLN A 1027 -49.50 -8.78 4.16
N GLU A 1028 -48.61 -9.51 4.81
CA GLU A 1028 -48.23 -9.28 6.21
C GLU A 1028 -46.90 -8.52 6.27
N ASP A 1029 -46.77 -7.60 7.23
CA ASP A 1029 -45.54 -6.84 7.52
C ASP A 1029 -44.88 -6.10 6.33
N TYR A 1030 -45.67 -5.30 5.61
CA TYR A 1030 -45.13 -4.31 4.68
C TYR A 1030 -44.73 -3.04 5.44
N HIS A 1031 -43.45 -2.94 5.80
CA HIS A 1031 -42.88 -1.82 6.57
C HIS A 1031 -43.63 -1.55 7.90
N GLY A 1032 -44.00 -2.61 8.64
CA GLY A 1032 -44.76 -2.49 9.88
C GLY A 1032 -46.27 -2.33 9.69
N TYR A 1033 -46.81 -2.54 8.47
CA TYR A 1033 -48.24 -2.54 8.18
C TYR A 1033 -48.70 -3.88 7.58
N ASN A 1034 -49.88 -4.36 8.00
CA ASN A 1034 -50.58 -5.46 7.37
C ASN A 1034 -51.54 -4.94 6.28
N LEU A 1035 -51.42 -5.45 5.06
CA LEU A 1035 -52.31 -5.11 3.95
C LEU A 1035 -53.49 -6.09 3.90
N ILE A 1036 -54.71 -5.57 3.99
CA ILE A 1036 -55.95 -6.38 3.98
C ILE A 1036 -56.94 -5.86 2.95
N ALA A 1037 -57.65 -6.76 2.27
CA ALA A 1037 -58.83 -6.45 1.45
C ALA A 1037 -60.06 -6.48 2.34
N TYR A 1038 -60.86 -5.42 2.36
CA TYR A 1038 -62.15 -5.35 3.03
C TYR A 1038 -63.10 -4.40 2.29
N ALA A 1039 -64.35 -4.83 2.07
CA ALA A 1039 -65.40 -4.04 1.40
C ALA A 1039 -64.98 -3.43 0.04
N GLY A 1040 -64.23 -4.20 -0.77
CA GLY A 1040 -63.79 -3.77 -2.10
C GLY A 1040 -62.64 -2.76 -2.12
N ARG A 1041 -61.94 -2.58 -0.99
CA ARG A 1041 -60.76 -1.71 -0.87
C ARG A 1041 -59.62 -2.43 -0.19
N VAL A 1042 -58.40 -1.94 -0.41
CA VAL A 1042 -57.20 -2.39 0.28
C VAL A 1042 -56.87 -1.41 1.41
N TRP A 1043 -56.58 -1.94 2.59
CA TRP A 1043 -56.26 -1.20 3.79
C TRP A 1043 -54.88 -1.61 4.28
N ALA A 1044 -54.02 -0.65 4.60
CA ALA A 1044 -52.78 -0.90 5.34
C ALA A 1044 -53.03 -0.58 6.82
N VAL A 1045 -52.87 -1.57 7.69
CA VAL A 1045 -53.13 -1.48 9.13
C VAL A 1045 -51.80 -1.59 9.87
N GLU A 1046 -51.41 -0.57 10.63
CA GLU A 1046 -50.15 -0.56 11.39
C GLU A 1046 -50.15 -1.72 12.40
N MET A 1047 -49.11 -2.56 12.39
CA MET A 1047 -49.06 -3.80 13.18
C MET A 1047 -49.03 -3.57 14.70
N THR A 1048 -48.61 -2.38 15.12
CA THR A 1048 -48.55 -1.97 16.53
C THR A 1048 -49.88 -1.39 17.01
N ALA A 1049 -50.75 -0.97 16.10
CA ALA A 1049 -52.11 -0.58 16.40
C ALA A 1049 -52.92 -1.86 16.62
N GLY A 1050 -53.68 -1.97 17.72
CA GLY A 1050 -54.32 -3.22 18.17
C GLY A 1050 -55.37 -3.83 17.23
N SER A 1051 -56.36 -4.55 17.76
CA SER A 1051 -57.42 -5.10 16.89
C SER A 1051 -58.36 -4.00 16.39
N LEU A 1052 -58.45 -3.81 15.07
CA LEU A 1052 -59.35 -2.84 14.43
C LEU A 1052 -60.74 -3.46 14.18
N ASP A 1053 -61.79 -2.81 14.70
CA ASP A 1053 -63.18 -3.13 14.37
C ASP A 1053 -63.70 -2.21 13.24
N PHE A 1054 -63.75 -2.73 12.03
CA PHE A 1054 -64.23 -2.00 10.84
C PHE A 1054 -65.70 -1.59 10.91
N ALA A 1055 -66.49 -2.12 11.85
CA ALA A 1055 -67.88 -1.71 12.05
C ALA A 1055 -68.02 -0.41 12.86
N ASN A 1056 -66.96 0.04 13.53
CA ASN A 1056 -66.96 1.24 14.35
C ASN A 1056 -66.33 2.42 13.60
N ALA A 1057 -67.18 3.28 13.03
CA ALA A 1057 -66.75 4.39 12.17
C ALA A 1057 -65.81 5.39 12.90
N ASP A 1058 -66.04 5.65 14.18
CA ASP A 1058 -65.23 6.61 14.97
C ASP A 1058 -63.79 6.10 15.13
N VAL A 1059 -63.62 4.79 15.34
CA VAL A 1059 -62.29 4.15 15.45
C VAL A 1059 -61.55 4.16 14.11
N VAL A 1060 -62.28 3.95 13.00
CA VAL A 1060 -61.71 4.00 11.65
C VAL A 1060 -61.26 5.42 11.29
N GLU A 1061 -62.03 6.46 11.63
CA GLU A 1061 -61.63 7.85 11.40
C GLU A 1061 -60.42 8.26 12.23
N ASP A 1062 -60.35 7.88 13.51
CA ASP A 1062 -59.19 8.16 14.37
C ASP A 1062 -57.91 7.53 13.83
N TRP A 1063 -57.98 6.29 13.33
CA TRP A 1063 -56.83 5.59 12.77
C TRP A 1063 -56.41 6.09 11.39
N LEU A 1064 -57.35 6.58 10.59
CA LEU A 1064 -57.03 7.29 9.34
C LEU A 1064 -56.34 8.62 9.64
N ALA A 1065 -56.76 9.32 10.70
CA ALA A 1065 -56.21 10.63 11.06
C ALA A 1065 -54.78 10.57 11.62
N ASN A 1066 -54.43 9.52 12.37
CA ASN A 1066 -53.10 9.37 12.97
C ASN A 1066 -52.12 8.55 12.09
N GLY A 1067 -52.59 8.01 10.96
CA GLY A 1067 -51.79 7.23 10.01
C GLY A 1067 -51.58 5.76 10.40
N SER A 1068 -52.28 5.26 11.43
CA SER A 1068 -52.29 3.84 11.80
C SER A 1068 -53.17 2.99 10.86
N LEU A 1069 -54.01 3.63 10.04
CA LEU A 1069 -54.79 3.01 8.97
C LEU A 1069 -54.64 3.83 7.69
N LEU A 1070 -54.37 3.18 6.56
CA LEU A 1070 -54.32 3.81 5.24
C LEU A 1070 -55.22 3.07 4.27
N GLN A 1071 -55.91 3.80 3.40
CA GLN A 1071 -56.85 3.24 2.45
C GLN A 1071 -56.39 3.44 1.01
N ALA A 1072 -56.49 2.39 0.19
CA ALA A 1072 -56.23 2.45 -1.23
C ALA A 1072 -57.18 1.55 -2.03
N ALA A 1073 -57.27 1.78 -3.34
CA ALA A 1073 -58.05 0.93 -4.23
C ALA A 1073 -57.32 -0.38 -4.60
N THR A 1074 -55.99 -0.42 -4.48
CA THR A 1074 -55.13 -1.55 -4.87
C THR A 1074 -54.02 -1.79 -3.85
N VAL A 1075 -53.39 -2.96 -3.91
CA VAL A 1075 -52.23 -3.32 -3.07
C VAL A 1075 -51.08 -2.33 -3.30
N ASP A 1076 -50.72 -2.07 -4.56
CA ASP A 1076 -49.67 -1.11 -4.90
C ASP A 1076 -49.98 0.31 -4.40
N GLY A 1077 -51.27 0.70 -4.43
CA GLY A 1077 -51.72 1.99 -3.90
C GLY A 1077 -51.57 2.08 -2.37
N ALA A 1078 -51.77 0.96 -1.67
CA ALA A 1078 -51.58 0.87 -0.21
C ALA A 1078 -50.08 0.89 0.14
N CYS A 1079 -49.25 0.14 -0.58
CA CYS A 1079 -47.79 0.19 -0.45
C CYS A 1079 -47.26 1.61 -0.63
N ALA A 1080 -47.65 2.28 -1.72
CA ALA A 1080 -47.22 3.65 -1.98
C ALA A 1080 -47.75 4.66 -0.94
N ALA A 1081 -48.87 4.39 -0.29
CA ALA A 1081 -49.37 5.22 0.81
C ALA A 1081 -48.54 5.05 2.08
N VAL A 1082 -48.14 3.81 2.40
CA VAL A 1082 -47.25 3.50 3.53
C VAL A 1082 -45.88 4.16 3.32
N ASP A 1083 -45.29 4.02 2.13
CA ASP A 1083 -43.97 4.60 1.82
C ASP A 1083 -43.98 6.13 1.97
N ARG A 1084 -45.02 6.81 1.44
CA ARG A 1084 -45.20 8.27 1.59
C ARG A 1084 -45.32 8.71 3.05
N LEU A 1085 -46.02 7.93 3.89
CA LEU A 1085 -46.20 8.26 5.30
C LEU A 1085 -44.87 8.14 6.07
N LEU A 1086 -44.08 7.11 5.77
CA LEU A 1086 -42.78 6.89 6.40
C LEU A 1086 -41.76 7.94 5.98
N ASP A 1087 -41.72 8.31 4.70
CA ASP A 1087 -40.88 9.40 4.18
C ASP A 1087 -41.21 10.73 4.86
N ARG A 1088 -42.51 11.03 5.03
CA ARG A 1088 -42.97 12.24 5.73
C ARG A 1088 -42.55 12.24 7.20
N ARG A 1089 -42.73 11.12 7.93
CA ARG A 1089 -42.31 11.00 9.34
C ARG A 1089 -40.79 11.17 9.49
N ALA A 1090 -40.00 10.61 8.57
CA ALA A 1090 -38.55 10.77 8.54
C ALA A 1090 -38.13 12.23 8.27
N PHE A 1091 -38.82 12.91 7.36
CA PHE A 1091 -38.58 14.32 7.04
C PHE A 1091 -38.94 15.25 8.22
N GLU A 1092 -40.08 15.05 8.88
CA GLU A 1092 -40.50 15.82 10.05
C GLU A 1092 -39.53 15.63 11.25
N ALA A 1093 -39.00 14.42 11.44
CA ALA A 1093 -37.94 14.15 12.42
C ALA A 1093 -36.62 14.90 12.08
N GLY A 1094 -36.28 14.98 10.80
CA GLY A 1094 -35.15 15.77 10.30
C GLY A 1094 -35.30 17.26 10.57
N LEU A 1095 -36.49 17.83 10.31
CA LEU A 1095 -36.79 19.24 10.58
C LEU A 1095 -36.74 19.58 12.08
N SER A 1096 -37.25 18.71 12.94
CA SER A 1096 -37.14 18.87 14.40
C SER A 1096 -35.68 18.92 14.86
N THR A 1097 -34.83 18.07 14.27
CA THR A 1097 -33.39 18.02 14.58
C THR A 1097 -32.66 19.30 14.14
N ILE A 1098 -33.06 19.90 13.02
CA ILE A 1098 -32.49 21.15 12.50
C ILE A 1098 -32.96 22.36 13.34
N ALA A 1099 -34.24 22.40 13.73
CA ALA A 1099 -34.78 23.44 14.61
C ALA A 1099 -34.07 23.44 15.98
N GLN A 1100 -33.75 22.25 16.49
CA GLN A 1100 -32.99 22.08 17.74
C GLN A 1100 -31.56 22.62 17.62
N ARG A 1101 -30.89 22.40 16.47
CA ARG A 1101 -29.53 22.88 16.18
C ARG A 1101 -29.43 24.41 16.03
N LEU A 1102 -30.47 25.07 15.52
CA LEU A 1102 -30.48 26.54 15.36
C LEU A 1102 -30.65 27.31 16.68
N SER A 1103 -31.15 26.66 17.74
CA SER A 1103 -31.37 27.29 19.06
C SER A 1103 -30.12 27.42 19.95
N LEU A 1104 -28.95 26.95 19.49
CA LEU A 1104 -27.73 26.75 20.29
C LEU A 1104 -26.64 27.83 20.14
N ILE A 1105 -26.88 28.93 19.41
CA ILE A 1105 -25.78 29.81 18.93
C ILE A 1105 -25.51 31.06 19.81
N ALA A 1106 -26.23 31.32 20.92
CA ALA A 1106 -25.81 32.36 21.87
C ALA A 1106 -26.33 32.13 23.32
N PRO A 1107 -25.47 32.14 24.36
CA PRO A 1107 -25.92 32.19 25.74
C PRO A 1107 -26.04 33.66 26.21
N GLU A 1108 -27.27 34.10 26.50
CA GLU A 1108 -27.53 35.33 27.26
C GLU A 1108 -27.17 35.15 28.75
N SER A 1109 -26.86 36.28 29.40
CA SER A 1109 -26.23 36.40 30.71
C SER A 1109 -27.17 36.19 31.91
N ASP A 1110 -28.03 35.17 31.88
CA ASP A 1110 -28.82 34.82 33.06
C ASP A 1110 -28.06 33.76 33.88
N GLY A 1111 -27.83 34.04 35.16
CA GLY A 1111 -27.00 33.24 36.08
C GLY A 1111 -27.51 31.83 36.42
N GLY A 1112 -28.36 31.24 35.57
CA GLY A 1112 -28.84 29.87 35.68
C GLY A 1112 -27.96 28.88 34.91
N THR A 1113 -27.79 27.68 35.48
CA THR A 1113 -27.11 26.58 34.79
C THR A 1113 -27.99 26.08 33.65
N ARG A 1114 -27.48 26.14 32.41
CA ARG A 1114 -28.17 25.63 31.21
C ARG A 1114 -27.38 24.46 30.61
N LEU A 1115 -28.02 23.33 30.42
CA LEU A 1115 -27.43 22.19 29.73
C LEU A 1115 -27.32 22.49 28.23
N LEU A 1116 -26.10 22.39 27.69
CA LEU A 1116 -25.78 22.66 26.29
C LEU A 1116 -25.71 21.38 25.47
N GLN A 1117 -25.12 20.33 26.05
CA GLN A 1117 -25.00 19.01 25.43
C GLN A 1117 -24.87 17.94 26.52
N GLU A 1118 -25.66 16.87 26.41
CA GLU A 1118 -25.52 15.69 27.26
C GLU A 1118 -24.56 14.68 26.64
N ASP A 1119 -23.83 13.97 27.49
CA ASP A 1119 -23.00 12.81 27.13
C ASP A 1119 -22.01 13.02 25.98
N TYR A 1120 -21.29 14.14 26.00
CA TYR A 1120 -20.11 14.30 25.16
C TYR A 1120 -18.95 13.50 25.75
N HIS A 1121 -18.80 12.26 25.29
CA HIS A 1121 -17.80 11.29 25.75
C HIS A 1121 -17.81 11.08 27.28
N GLY A 1122 -19.00 10.95 27.88
CA GLY A 1122 -19.16 10.80 29.33
C GLY A 1122 -19.13 12.10 30.12
N TYR A 1123 -19.19 13.26 29.46
CA TYR A 1123 -19.29 14.58 30.10
C TYR A 1123 -20.57 15.31 29.67
N ASN A 1124 -21.23 15.98 30.60
CA ASN A 1124 -22.29 16.94 30.30
C ASN A 1124 -21.68 18.34 30.12
N LEU A 1125 -21.95 18.97 28.98
CA LEU A 1125 -21.55 20.35 28.72
C LEU A 1125 -22.65 21.30 29.20
N ILE A 1126 -22.32 22.21 30.12
CA ILE A 1126 -23.25 23.17 30.69
C ILE A 1126 -22.73 24.60 30.55
N ALA A 1127 -23.62 25.56 30.28
CA ALA A 1127 -23.34 26.97 30.43
C ALA A 1127 -23.64 27.39 31.88
N TYR A 1128 -22.67 28.01 32.54
CA TYR A 1128 -22.85 28.62 33.85
C TYR A 1128 -21.95 29.86 33.98
N ALA A 1129 -22.54 30.99 34.41
CA ALA A 1129 -21.86 32.27 34.59
C ALA A 1129 -21.06 32.77 33.36
N GLY A 1130 -21.62 32.60 32.15
CA GLY A 1130 -21.01 33.06 30.90
C GLY A 1130 -19.83 32.20 30.42
N ARG A 1131 -19.65 30.99 30.96
CA ARG A 1131 -18.63 30.03 30.53
C ARG A 1131 -19.25 28.65 30.28
N VAL A 1132 -18.55 27.83 29.48
CA VAL A 1132 -18.93 26.44 29.23
C VAL A 1132 -18.08 25.53 30.13
N TRP A 1133 -18.75 24.60 30.80
CA TRP A 1133 -18.15 23.63 31.68
C TRP A 1133 -18.47 22.22 31.20
N ALA A 1134 -17.48 21.34 31.12
CA ALA A 1134 -17.69 19.90 30.91
C ALA A 1134 -17.63 19.20 32.27
N VAL A 1135 -18.72 18.57 32.68
CA VAL A 1135 -18.85 17.87 33.97
C VAL A 1135 -18.95 16.37 33.71
N GLU A 1136 -18.02 15.57 34.25
CA GLU A 1136 -18.02 14.12 34.07
C GLU A 1136 -19.31 13.52 34.66
N MET A 1137 -20.03 12.71 33.90
CA MET A 1137 -21.37 12.23 34.27
C MET A 1137 -21.38 11.28 35.48
N THR A 1138 -20.21 10.76 35.87
CA THR A 1138 -20.04 9.81 36.96
C THR A 1138 -19.85 10.46 38.32
N VAL A 1139 -19.48 11.75 38.36
CA VAL A 1139 -19.49 12.54 39.60
C VAL A 1139 -20.90 13.12 39.81
N GLY A 1140 -21.36 13.13 41.06
CA GLY A 1140 -22.73 13.50 41.42
C GLY A 1140 -23.09 14.98 41.13
N SER A 1141 -24.15 15.50 41.76
CA SER A 1141 -24.54 16.90 41.54
C SER A 1141 -23.45 17.87 41.99
N LEU A 1142 -22.97 18.73 41.08
CA LEU A 1142 -21.99 19.77 41.36
C LEU A 1142 -22.67 21.03 41.91
N ASP A 1143 -22.21 21.50 43.08
CA ASP A 1143 -22.58 22.82 43.61
C ASP A 1143 -21.48 23.84 43.27
N PHE A 1144 -21.74 24.68 42.26
CA PHE A 1144 -20.82 25.73 41.82
C PHE A 1144 -20.55 26.82 42.88
N ALA A 1145 -21.32 26.86 43.97
CA ALA A 1145 -21.08 27.81 45.06
C ALA A 1145 -19.98 27.33 46.04
N ASN A 1146 -19.57 26.06 45.98
CA ASN A 1146 -18.55 25.49 46.86
C ASN A 1146 -17.18 25.43 46.16
N ALA A 1147 -16.34 26.43 46.45
CA ALA A 1147 -15.04 26.61 45.78
C ALA A 1147 -14.09 25.41 45.95
N ASP A 1148 -14.09 24.76 47.11
CA ASP A 1148 -13.21 23.62 47.39
C ASP A 1148 -13.57 22.40 46.52
N VAL A 1149 -14.87 22.17 46.30
CA VAL A 1149 -15.37 21.08 45.44
C VAL A 1149 -15.04 21.34 43.97
N VAL A 1150 -15.13 22.60 43.53
CA VAL A 1150 -14.78 23.00 42.17
C VAL A 1150 -13.28 22.85 41.91
N GLU A 1151 -12.42 23.23 42.86
CA GLU A 1151 -10.97 23.03 42.74
C GLU A 1151 -10.58 21.55 42.70
N ASP A 1152 -11.15 20.71 43.58
CA ASP A 1152 -10.89 19.26 43.59
C ASP A 1152 -11.27 18.59 42.26
N TRP A 1153 -12.40 18.99 41.66
CA TRP A 1153 -12.88 18.41 40.40
C TRP A 1153 -12.12 18.92 39.18
N LEU A 1154 -11.62 20.16 39.22
CA LEU A 1154 -10.68 20.66 38.23
C LEU A 1154 -9.34 19.92 38.31
N ALA A 1155 -8.86 19.63 39.52
CA ALA A 1155 -7.58 18.97 39.75
C ALA A 1155 -7.55 17.50 39.29
N ASN A 1156 -8.67 16.78 39.44
CA ASN A 1156 -8.78 15.37 39.03
C ASN A 1156 -9.34 15.17 37.61
N GLY A 1157 -9.69 16.26 36.92
CA GLY A 1157 -10.21 16.27 35.55
C GLY A 1157 -11.69 15.92 35.41
N SER A 1158 -12.44 15.80 36.51
CA SER A 1158 -13.89 15.54 36.47
C SER A 1158 -14.70 16.80 36.12
N LEU A 1159 -14.06 17.96 36.11
CA LEU A 1159 -14.60 19.24 35.66
C LEU A 1159 -13.59 19.93 34.74
N LEU A 1160 -14.04 20.41 33.57
CA LEU A 1160 -13.21 21.18 32.63
C LEU A 1160 -13.90 22.50 32.27
N GLN A 1161 -13.13 23.57 32.06
CA GLN A 1161 -13.66 24.90 31.76
C GLN A 1161 -13.19 25.39 30.38
N ALA A 1162 -14.10 25.96 29.59
CA ALA A 1162 -13.78 26.59 28.33
C ALA A 1162 -14.65 27.84 28.06
N ALA A 1163 -14.21 28.67 27.12
CA ALA A 1163 -14.96 29.85 26.69
C ALA A 1163 -16.10 29.53 25.71
N THR A 1164 -16.02 28.39 25.01
CA THR A 1164 -16.98 27.96 23.99
C THR A 1164 -17.25 26.46 24.10
N VAL A 1165 -18.35 25.99 23.48
CA VAL A 1165 -18.69 24.56 23.40
C VAL A 1165 -17.57 23.78 22.71
N ASP A 1166 -17.09 24.25 21.57
CA ASP A 1166 -15.98 23.62 20.85
C ASP A 1166 -14.69 23.55 21.70
N GLY A 1167 -14.42 24.61 22.48
CA GLY A 1167 -13.29 24.62 23.40
C GLY A 1167 -13.43 23.58 24.52
N ALA A 1168 -14.64 23.34 25.01
CA ALA A 1168 -14.92 22.31 26.01
C ALA A 1168 -14.80 20.90 25.41
N CYS A 1169 -15.29 20.69 24.19
CA CYS A 1169 -15.12 19.44 23.45
C CYS A 1169 -13.64 19.09 23.26
N VAL A 1170 -12.83 20.05 22.77
CA VAL A 1170 -11.38 19.86 22.59
C VAL A 1170 -10.66 19.56 23.92
N ALA A 1171 -11.10 20.15 25.03
CA ALA A 1171 -10.54 19.87 26.35
C ALA A 1171 -10.86 18.44 26.82
N VAL A 1172 -12.10 17.98 26.62
CA VAL A 1172 -12.52 16.59 26.92
C VAL A 1172 -11.72 15.60 26.08
N ASP A 1173 -11.58 15.83 24.78
CA ASP A 1173 -10.87 14.93 23.86
C ASP A 1173 -9.39 14.79 24.23
N ARG A 1174 -8.74 15.90 24.62
CA ARG A 1174 -7.34 15.88 25.10
C ARG A 1174 -7.18 15.10 26.40
N LEU A 1175 -8.12 15.24 27.34
CA LEU A 1175 -8.10 14.51 28.61
C LEU A 1175 -8.29 13.01 28.39
N LEU A 1176 -9.24 12.62 27.54
CA LEU A 1176 -9.50 11.22 27.19
C LEU A 1176 -8.36 10.59 26.40
N GLY A 1177 -7.72 11.36 25.50
CA GLY A 1177 -6.49 10.93 24.84
C GLY A 1177 -5.36 10.62 25.82
N ARG A 1178 -5.19 11.46 26.86
CA ARG A 1178 -4.20 11.20 27.93
C ARG A 1178 -4.56 9.96 28.76
N ARG A 1179 -5.82 9.81 29.19
CA ARG A 1179 -6.28 8.63 29.95
C ARG A 1179 -6.18 7.34 29.12
N ALA A 1180 -6.46 7.39 27.82
CA ALA A 1180 -6.32 6.25 26.92
C ALA A 1180 -4.85 5.84 26.72
N PHE A 1181 -3.94 6.81 26.67
CA PHE A 1181 -2.50 6.56 26.64
C PHE A 1181 -2.01 5.88 27.92
N GLU A 1182 -2.44 6.35 29.09
CA GLU A 1182 -2.13 5.77 30.40
C GLU A 1182 -2.73 4.36 30.58
N ALA A 1183 -3.98 4.16 30.13
CA ALA A 1183 -4.62 2.83 30.11
C ALA A 1183 -3.94 1.88 29.11
N GLY A 1184 -3.42 2.40 28.01
CA GLY A 1184 -2.60 1.66 27.05
C GLY A 1184 -1.29 1.16 27.68
N LEU A 1185 -0.63 1.99 28.49
CA LEU A 1185 0.56 1.59 29.26
C LEU A 1185 0.24 0.51 30.31
N SER A 1186 -0.92 0.61 30.97
CA SER A 1186 -1.37 -0.41 31.92
C SER A 1186 -1.72 -1.74 31.24
N LYS A 1187 -2.44 -1.71 30.09
CA LYS A 1187 -2.75 -2.89 29.26
C LYS A 1187 -1.50 -3.52 28.68
N LEU A 1188 -0.47 -2.74 28.35
CA LEU A 1188 0.83 -3.26 27.92
C LEU A 1188 1.49 -4.04 29.06
N GLY A 1189 1.40 -3.55 30.30
CA GLY A 1189 1.83 -4.30 31.48
C GLY A 1189 1.08 -5.62 31.67
N THR A 1190 -0.24 -5.63 31.53
CA THR A 1190 -1.05 -6.85 31.66
C THR A 1190 -0.81 -7.84 30.52
N ALA A 1191 -0.64 -7.35 29.28
CA ALA A 1191 -0.32 -8.18 28.13
C ALA A 1191 1.07 -8.80 28.21
N ILE A 1192 2.03 -8.11 28.85
CA ILE A 1192 3.35 -8.66 29.17
C ILE A 1192 3.23 -9.77 30.22
N ASP A 1193 2.46 -9.57 31.29
CA ASP A 1193 2.22 -10.60 32.32
C ASP A 1193 1.49 -11.83 31.76
N GLU A 1194 0.49 -11.64 30.90
CA GLU A 1194 -0.21 -12.74 30.22
C GLU A 1194 0.71 -13.49 29.24
N LYS A 1195 1.61 -12.78 28.53
CA LYS A 1195 2.62 -13.41 27.67
C LYS A 1195 3.67 -14.17 28.47
N LEU A 1196 4.11 -13.65 29.61
CA LEU A 1196 5.04 -14.33 30.51
C LEU A 1196 4.41 -15.59 31.12
N THR A 1197 3.12 -15.52 31.47
CA THR A 1197 2.35 -16.67 31.96
C THR A 1197 2.13 -17.72 30.86
N SER A 1198 1.87 -17.28 29.63
CA SER A 1198 1.77 -18.14 28.44
C SER A 1198 3.12 -18.78 28.07
N LEU A 1199 4.22 -18.04 28.17
CA LEU A 1199 5.58 -18.54 27.95
C LEU A 1199 5.97 -19.57 29.02
N ALA A 1200 5.64 -19.33 30.28
CA ALA A 1200 5.85 -20.29 31.37
C ALA A 1200 5.09 -21.60 31.12
N SER A 1201 3.82 -21.52 30.72
CA SER A 1201 3.00 -22.69 30.36
C SER A 1201 3.54 -23.44 29.13
N ARG A 1202 4.03 -22.72 28.10
CA ARG A 1202 4.65 -23.33 26.90
C ARG A 1202 6.00 -23.97 27.21
N LEU A 1203 6.78 -23.41 28.12
CA LEU A 1203 8.02 -24.00 28.61
C LEU A 1203 7.76 -25.28 29.41
N GLU A 1204 6.72 -25.29 30.25
CA GLU A 1204 6.27 -26.48 30.98
C GLU A 1204 5.85 -27.59 30.01
N SER A 1205 5.03 -27.25 28.99
CA SER A 1205 4.63 -28.22 27.96
C SER A 1205 5.80 -28.69 27.07
N SER A 1206 6.77 -27.83 26.74
CA SER A 1206 7.96 -28.22 25.99
C SER A 1206 8.95 -29.07 26.80
N LEU A 1207 9.00 -28.89 28.13
CA LEU A 1207 9.78 -29.75 29.03
C LEU A 1207 9.11 -31.12 29.22
N GLU A 1208 7.78 -31.18 29.28
CA GLU A 1208 7.03 -32.44 29.26
C GLU A 1208 7.17 -33.19 27.92
N GLU A 1209 7.18 -32.47 26.80
CA GLU A 1209 7.43 -33.03 25.46
C GLU A 1209 8.88 -33.54 25.31
N ALA A 1210 9.87 -32.84 25.88
CA ALA A 1210 11.27 -33.25 25.89
C ALA A 1210 11.50 -34.50 26.78
N ALA A 1211 10.82 -34.59 27.92
CA ALA A 1211 10.85 -35.78 28.79
C ALA A 1211 10.23 -37.01 28.12
N ARG A 1212 9.16 -36.83 27.31
CA ARG A 1212 8.58 -37.92 26.50
C ARG A 1212 9.50 -38.39 25.37
N ARG A 1213 10.30 -37.50 24.77
CA ARG A 1213 11.21 -37.85 23.65
C ARG A 1213 12.48 -38.56 24.10
N SER A 1214 12.87 -38.48 25.37
CA SER A 1214 14.06 -39.17 25.89
C SER A 1214 13.85 -40.66 26.21
N ASP A 1215 12.62 -41.14 26.32
CA ASP A 1215 12.32 -42.52 26.72
C ASP A 1215 12.26 -43.54 25.54
N GLU A 1216 12.26 -43.08 24.29
CA GLU A 1216 12.10 -43.97 23.12
C GLU A 1216 13.39 -44.35 22.38
N ARG A 1217 14.59 -43.98 22.88
CA ARG A 1217 15.85 -44.38 22.25
C ARG A 1217 16.95 -44.80 23.22
N PHE A 1218 16.72 -45.81 24.05
CA PHE A 1218 17.81 -46.67 24.55
C PHE A 1218 17.29 -48.07 24.94
N VAL A 1219 17.28 -49.00 23.99
CA VAL A 1219 17.28 -50.44 24.30
C VAL A 1219 18.26 -51.17 23.38
N VAL A 1220 19.05 -52.05 24.01
CA VAL A 1220 19.98 -53.06 23.47
C VAL A 1220 21.41 -52.58 23.13
N LEU A 1221 22.32 -52.72 24.10
CA LEU A 1221 23.39 -53.73 24.04
C LEU A 1221 24.07 -53.88 25.41
N GLU A 1222 23.97 -55.08 25.97
CA GLU A 1222 24.58 -55.49 27.24
C GLU A 1222 26.11 -55.68 27.16
N ARG A 1223 26.74 -55.35 28.29
CA ARG A 1223 28.12 -55.55 28.79
C ARG A 1223 28.65 -57.01 28.61
N PRO A 1224 29.97 -57.37 28.71
CA PRO A 1224 30.77 -57.02 29.91
C PRO A 1224 32.33 -57.11 29.91
N ARG A 1225 32.89 -56.69 31.06
CA ARG A 1225 34.18 -57.00 31.71
C ARG A 1225 35.44 -56.28 31.18
N TRP A 1226 36.13 -55.59 32.10
CA TRP A 1226 37.47 -55.95 32.63
C TRP A 1226 37.87 -54.90 33.70
N ARG A 1227 37.54 -55.19 34.98
CA ARG A 1227 38.23 -54.66 36.16
C ARG A 1227 39.27 -55.70 36.58
N GLN A 1228 40.45 -55.23 37.01
CA GLN A 1228 41.64 -55.96 37.50
C GLN A 1228 42.56 -56.46 36.37
N TRP A 1229 43.87 -56.18 36.34
CA TRP A 1229 44.85 -56.00 37.42
C TRP A 1229 46.17 -55.50 36.74
N LEU A 1230 46.88 -54.42 37.10
CA LEU A 1230 47.64 -54.17 38.33
C LEU A 1230 48.20 -52.73 38.34
N GLY A 1231 48.48 -52.20 39.53
CA GLY A 1231 48.99 -50.86 39.75
C GLY A 1231 50.43 -50.59 39.29
N ARG A 1232 50.71 -49.27 39.18
CA ARG A 1232 52.01 -48.54 39.23
C ARG A 1232 53.09 -49.05 38.24
N LYS A 1233 53.56 -48.28 37.24
CA LYS A 1233 54.14 -46.92 37.32
C LYS A 1233 54.35 -46.35 35.89
N LYS A 1234 54.17 -45.03 35.75
CA LYS A 1234 54.63 -44.06 34.71
C LYS A 1234 55.31 -44.60 33.44
N ASN A 1235 54.75 -44.28 32.27
CA ASN A 1235 55.35 -43.34 31.31
C ASN A 1235 54.50 -43.13 30.04
N ASN A 1236 54.47 -41.86 29.63
CA ASN A 1236 54.39 -41.29 28.28
C ASN A 1236 54.10 -42.18 27.07
N GLY A 1237 53.25 -41.63 26.19
CA GLY A 1237 53.73 -41.29 24.85
C GLY A 1237 52.86 -41.78 23.69
N LYS A 1238 52.14 -40.82 23.09
CA LYS A 1238 51.96 -40.56 21.64
C LYS A 1238 52.00 -41.75 20.68
N VAL A 1239 50.97 -41.86 19.84
CA VAL A 1239 50.85 -41.11 18.57
C VAL A 1239 49.44 -40.56 18.46
#